data_AF-A0AAV6AI36-F1
#
_entry.id   AF-A0AAV6AI36-F1
#
_cell.length_a   1.000
_cell.length_b   1.000
_cell.length_c   1.000
_cell.angle_alpha   90.00
_cell.angle_beta   90.00
_cell.angle_gamma   90.00
#
_symmetry.space_group_name_H-M   'P 1'
#
loop_
_entity.id
_entity.type
_entity.pdbx_description
1 polymer ?
#
loop_
_entity_poly.entity_id
_entity_poly.type
_entity_poly.pdbx_seq_one_letter_code
_entity_poly.pdbx_strand_id
1 'polypeptide(L)'
;MSRLALAIIFALVASLGQTQLAAFAQTASLSSIEIDNLTPAGIERLGTGIVADAARAEAAGPTLQVSAFSAALSAFGLIETAARRPPSLDPQTEAATQAARVQLLTLAAKRIDRQSLSLRAIHARTAVVTAAALSPADQIAATAALDRLSVDVIDPAKKVEALLAIGRMHQSLGNLDRAVRYGQLSERGARAMGPGPARDAVLNAAVVLLASDASSLSPGLLATALTQFSNPAARADAVADVARTLIGSAETEPGPATPAEGAWRAIAKGSTVKMAELAVEAAEAAEDEVATLLAVALRSPTEQVPLLKIIADIQRGQGRAYSALGTADFMSGAEQTDLEAAIAVDLAHSGYTSVAASIAERLEKVGESIVAGLVRDALAKRSVAAYSARVAVPAIDPADGPILLDALTEVRDLPDRRLRVAKFRAIAETLARKLDTGGALSADRAPATGGGEEPEDAPRLFTAGGMWLVSGDKVRAEAPAFLGRMPNLTVGTDTVRSMVPISLPGVGDLSLAGLTRFTQLNRFNSQFLEDVVGTTAREHIFRTQGTINPTFIYLSDGVFTAHDLVHSIGATGDGQLVRRNGIYTLRVPLVIGPDATLVLSGQDSPEFRLSADAGAFLINAGRLFVVDTALLGWDEQTDAIARATYDTKHKFRPFLTAWSGSQTYIAGARVAALGYSAGKSYGLTFSSGPKDNKIVSANLPRPGGMLVDSVFENLYYGYYTYEADDMVVVGNEFRDSVVYGLDPHDRSNRLLMAFNTLHGTQKKHGAIFSRDVRDSALIGNVSFDNAGSGIMMDRRSTANLIYANTSIANVQDGITVYESPCVLLAANLVAKNGRSGVKIRNSWSVLIDGNRIEHNRGPGIEGYASDISAGDQGELRDLEEDPFLPVTAFSAAGNRLVGNAAGIAARGASAVGLSGNVFAGGSGSIYDGDLKAMRVHLLRFAGAGMASTALPSDLDEPSLVDDRHFGAADCPPPGPVRPAS
;
A
#
# COMPACT_ATOMS: atom_id res chain seq x y z
N MET A 1 -28.00 -19.19 -13.55
CA MET A 1 -29.42 -18.87 -13.81
C MET A 1 -30.00 -19.91 -14.77
N SER A 2 -30.97 -20.70 -14.33
CA SER A 2 -31.44 -21.94 -15.00
C SER A 2 -32.68 -21.70 -15.88
N ARG A 3 -32.87 -22.60 -16.86
CA ARG A 3 -33.89 -22.62 -17.94
C ARG A 3 -35.36 -22.38 -17.54
N LEU A 4 -35.67 -22.40 -16.24
CA LEU A 4 -37.00 -22.11 -15.70
C LEU A 4 -37.40 -20.63 -15.85
N ALA A 5 -36.44 -19.70 -15.72
CA ALA A 5 -36.70 -18.27 -15.90
C ALA A 5 -37.03 -17.94 -17.37
N LEU A 6 -36.38 -18.61 -18.32
CA LEU A 6 -36.62 -18.41 -19.75
C LEU A 6 -37.98 -18.99 -20.19
N ALA A 7 -38.40 -20.13 -19.60
CA ALA A 7 -39.69 -20.76 -19.87
C ALA A 7 -40.88 -19.95 -19.31
N ILE A 8 -40.72 -19.32 -18.14
CA ILE A 8 -41.72 -18.44 -17.53
C ILE A 8 -41.85 -17.15 -18.35
N ILE A 9 -40.73 -16.57 -18.81
CA ILE A 9 -40.75 -15.39 -19.70
C ILE A 9 -41.41 -15.72 -21.05
N PHE A 10 -41.12 -16.88 -21.66
CA PHE A 10 -41.76 -17.28 -22.92
C PHE A 10 -43.26 -17.58 -22.78
N ALA A 11 -43.69 -18.18 -21.67
CA ALA A 11 -45.11 -18.43 -21.40
C ALA A 11 -45.90 -17.14 -21.10
N LEU A 12 -45.24 -16.11 -20.54
CA LEU A 12 -45.83 -14.80 -20.27
C LEU A 12 -45.83 -13.86 -21.49
N VAL A 13 -44.88 -14.00 -22.41
CA VAL A 13 -44.88 -13.26 -23.70
C VAL A 13 -45.97 -13.75 -24.64
N ALA A 14 -46.39 -15.02 -24.52
CA ALA A 14 -47.44 -15.61 -25.35
C ALA A 14 -48.87 -15.12 -25.01
N SER A 15 -49.09 -14.41 -23.89
CA SER A 15 -50.42 -13.98 -23.43
C SER A 15 -50.74 -12.49 -23.64
N LEU A 16 -49.85 -11.71 -24.26
CA LEU A 16 -50.01 -10.27 -24.45
C LEU A 16 -50.25 -9.90 -25.92
N GLY A 17 -51.27 -9.08 -26.18
CA GLY A 17 -51.59 -8.58 -27.52
C GLY A 17 -50.52 -7.62 -28.08
N GLN A 18 -50.22 -7.74 -29.38
CA GLN A 18 -49.16 -7.00 -30.10
C GLN A 18 -49.21 -5.47 -29.92
N THR A 19 -50.38 -4.88 -29.67
CA THR A 19 -50.55 -3.43 -29.45
C THR A 19 -50.05 -2.95 -28.09
N GLN A 20 -50.02 -3.80 -27.06
CA GLN A 20 -49.47 -3.42 -25.75
C GLN A 20 -47.93 -3.52 -25.71
N LEU A 21 -47.32 -4.47 -26.44
CA LEU A 21 -45.86 -4.59 -26.54
C LEU A 21 -45.21 -3.46 -27.36
N ALA A 22 -45.87 -2.98 -28.41
CA ALA A 22 -45.32 -1.94 -29.29
C ALA A 22 -45.15 -0.56 -28.60
N ALA A 23 -45.96 -0.26 -27.59
CA ALA A 23 -45.94 1.04 -26.90
C ALA A 23 -44.86 1.13 -25.79
N PHE A 24 -44.55 0.03 -25.09
CA PHE A 24 -43.49 -0.02 -24.07
C PHE A 24 -42.08 -0.14 -24.67
N ALA A 25 -41.97 -0.65 -25.90
CA ALA A 25 -40.72 -0.70 -26.64
C ALA A 25 -40.16 0.70 -26.95
N GLN A 26 -41.01 1.74 -26.99
CA GLN A 26 -40.64 3.10 -27.36
C GLN A 26 -39.83 3.84 -26.27
N THR A 27 -40.10 3.62 -24.98
CA THR A 27 -39.29 4.17 -23.87
C THR A 27 -38.03 3.33 -23.63
N ALA A 28 -38.10 2.01 -23.82
CA ALA A 28 -36.93 1.13 -23.77
C ALA A 28 -35.91 1.46 -24.87
N SER A 29 -36.36 1.76 -26.10
CA SER A 29 -35.48 2.15 -27.22
C SER A 29 -34.83 3.53 -27.05
N LEU A 30 -35.40 4.40 -26.20
CA LEU A 30 -34.81 5.70 -25.85
C LEU A 30 -33.83 5.60 -24.67
N SER A 31 -33.99 4.59 -23.80
CA SER A 31 -33.05 4.31 -22.69
C SER A 31 -31.75 3.64 -23.13
N SER A 32 -31.68 3.16 -24.37
CA SER A 32 -30.47 2.60 -25.00
C SER A 32 -29.62 3.63 -25.76
N ILE A 33 -29.94 4.93 -25.65
CA ILE A 33 -29.16 6.00 -26.28
C ILE A 33 -27.96 6.31 -25.37
N GLU A 34 -26.75 6.26 -25.92
CA GLU A 34 -25.52 6.71 -25.23
C GLU A 34 -25.70 8.14 -24.73
N ILE A 35 -25.25 8.41 -23.49
CA ILE A 35 -25.48 9.69 -22.79
C ILE A 35 -24.89 10.88 -23.59
N ASP A 36 -23.89 10.62 -24.44
CA ASP A 36 -23.23 11.61 -25.29
C ASP A 36 -24.04 12.01 -26.54
N ASN A 37 -25.11 11.29 -26.86
CA ASN A 37 -26.01 11.56 -27.99
C ASN A 37 -27.39 12.12 -27.57
N LEU A 38 -27.56 12.49 -26.30
CA LEU A 38 -28.83 13.02 -25.78
C LEU A 38 -29.04 14.48 -26.18
N THR A 39 -29.88 14.70 -27.19
CA THR A 39 -30.35 16.04 -27.58
C THR A 39 -31.37 16.62 -26.58
N PRO A 40 -31.55 17.95 -26.50
CA PRO A 40 -32.61 18.56 -25.68
C PRO A 40 -34.00 17.97 -25.95
N ALA A 41 -34.34 17.70 -27.22
CA ALA A 41 -35.58 17.05 -27.63
C ALA A 41 -35.65 15.56 -27.22
N GLY A 42 -34.51 14.89 -27.01
CA GLY A 42 -34.44 13.55 -26.42
C GLY A 42 -34.79 13.56 -24.94
N ILE A 43 -34.29 14.56 -24.20
CA ILE A 43 -34.54 14.73 -22.75
C ILE A 43 -36.01 15.06 -22.46
N GLU A 44 -36.61 15.95 -23.26
CA GLU A 44 -38.04 16.26 -23.17
C GLU A 44 -38.91 15.02 -23.47
N ARG A 45 -38.52 14.21 -24.46
CA ARG A 45 -39.19 12.93 -24.77
C ARG A 45 -39.07 11.91 -23.64
N LEU A 46 -37.90 11.80 -22.99
CA LEU A 46 -37.73 10.95 -21.80
C LEU A 46 -38.63 11.44 -20.65
N GLY A 47 -38.68 12.75 -20.42
CA GLY A 47 -39.49 13.36 -19.38
C GLY A 47 -41.00 13.16 -19.57
N THR A 48 -41.50 13.36 -20.79
CA THR A 48 -42.90 13.06 -21.15
C THR A 48 -43.20 11.57 -21.09
N GLY A 49 -42.23 10.72 -21.47
CA GLY A 49 -42.30 9.27 -21.34
C GLY A 49 -42.48 8.80 -19.89
N ILE A 50 -41.72 9.36 -18.94
CA ILE A 50 -41.85 9.07 -17.50
C ILE A 50 -43.27 9.38 -17.00
N VAL A 51 -43.83 10.52 -17.38
CA VAL A 51 -45.20 10.91 -16.98
C VAL A 51 -46.24 9.96 -17.58
N ALA A 52 -46.08 9.61 -18.86
CA ALA A 52 -46.98 8.70 -19.55
C ALA A 52 -46.90 7.26 -19.00
N ASP A 53 -45.69 6.77 -18.70
CA ASP A 53 -45.49 5.44 -18.12
C ASP A 53 -46.00 5.37 -16.68
N ALA A 54 -45.83 6.44 -15.88
CA ALA A 54 -46.43 6.53 -14.55
C ALA A 54 -47.97 6.54 -14.60
N ALA A 55 -48.59 7.31 -15.50
CA ALA A 55 -50.04 7.36 -15.66
C ALA A 55 -50.63 6.05 -16.24
N ARG A 56 -49.92 5.40 -17.16
CA ARG A 56 -50.33 4.10 -17.72
C ARG A 56 -50.21 2.97 -16.69
N ALA A 57 -49.19 3.00 -15.84
CA ALA A 57 -49.05 2.06 -14.75
C ALA A 57 -50.25 2.12 -13.79
N GLU A 58 -50.74 3.32 -13.46
CA GLU A 58 -51.91 3.48 -12.59
C GLU A 58 -53.19 2.82 -13.14
N ALA A 59 -53.28 2.59 -14.46
CA ALA A 59 -54.41 1.93 -15.12
C ALA A 59 -54.17 0.45 -15.49
N ALA A 60 -52.99 -0.12 -15.18
CA ALA A 60 -52.58 -1.45 -15.64
C ALA A 60 -52.54 -2.49 -14.50
N GLY A 61 -52.58 -3.79 -14.87
CA GLY A 61 -52.41 -4.89 -13.92
C GLY A 61 -51.00 -4.94 -13.30
N PRO A 62 -50.80 -5.64 -12.16
CA PRO A 62 -49.57 -5.59 -11.35
C PRO A 62 -48.29 -5.87 -12.15
N THR A 63 -48.33 -6.84 -13.07
CA THR A 63 -47.16 -7.22 -13.89
C THR A 63 -46.74 -6.11 -14.85
N LEU A 64 -47.71 -5.40 -15.43
CA LEU A 64 -47.46 -4.26 -16.32
C LEU A 64 -47.00 -3.02 -15.53
N GLN A 65 -47.47 -2.85 -14.29
CA GLN A 65 -47.00 -1.80 -13.39
C GLN A 65 -45.51 -1.94 -13.07
N VAL A 66 -45.02 -3.16 -12.84
CA VAL A 66 -43.59 -3.41 -12.56
C VAL A 66 -42.71 -2.94 -13.73
N SER A 67 -43.07 -3.32 -14.95
CA SER A 67 -42.33 -2.93 -16.16
C SER A 67 -42.39 -1.42 -16.40
N ALA A 68 -43.56 -0.81 -16.23
CA ALA A 68 -43.76 0.62 -16.43
C ALA A 68 -42.98 1.48 -15.42
N PHE A 69 -43.04 1.16 -14.13
CA PHE A 69 -42.28 1.90 -13.11
C PHE A 69 -40.77 1.65 -13.21
N SER A 70 -40.34 0.46 -13.65
CA SER A 70 -38.92 0.19 -13.88
C SER A 70 -38.37 0.98 -15.08
N ALA A 71 -39.14 1.09 -16.17
CA ALA A 71 -38.78 1.92 -17.33
C ALA A 71 -38.72 3.41 -16.98
N ALA A 72 -39.71 3.90 -16.20
CA ALA A 72 -39.73 5.27 -15.69
C ALA A 72 -38.51 5.57 -14.78
N LEU A 73 -38.08 4.61 -13.96
CA LEU A 73 -36.90 4.77 -13.09
C LEU A 73 -35.60 4.91 -13.90
N SER A 74 -35.43 4.09 -14.93
CA SER A 74 -34.27 4.13 -15.82
C SER A 74 -34.20 5.44 -16.60
N ALA A 75 -35.33 5.89 -17.16
CA ALA A 75 -35.42 7.18 -17.84
C ALA A 75 -35.13 8.36 -16.90
N PHE A 76 -35.62 8.30 -15.66
CA PHE A 76 -35.35 9.34 -14.65
C PHE A 76 -33.85 9.41 -14.31
N GLY A 77 -33.17 8.26 -14.20
CA GLY A 77 -31.72 8.20 -13.94
C GLY A 77 -30.86 8.80 -15.06
N LEU A 78 -31.29 8.68 -16.33
CA LEU A 78 -30.62 9.32 -17.47
C LEU A 78 -30.75 10.85 -17.41
N ILE A 79 -31.93 11.37 -17.06
CA ILE A 79 -32.14 12.82 -16.88
C ILE A 79 -31.32 13.36 -15.70
N GLU A 80 -31.25 12.63 -14.57
CA GLU A 80 -30.41 13.02 -13.43
C GLU A 80 -28.92 13.08 -13.80
N THR A 81 -28.45 12.11 -14.57
CA THR A 81 -27.05 12.06 -15.01
C THR A 81 -26.73 13.22 -15.96
N ALA A 82 -27.62 13.53 -16.90
CA ALA A 82 -27.46 14.67 -17.81
C ALA A 82 -27.49 16.03 -17.09
N ALA A 83 -28.32 16.18 -16.04
CA ALA A 83 -28.44 17.40 -15.25
C ALA A 83 -27.22 17.71 -14.36
N ARG A 84 -26.46 16.66 -13.97
CA ARG A 84 -25.26 16.74 -13.12
C ARG A 84 -23.96 17.02 -13.87
N ARG A 85 -23.99 17.11 -15.20
CA ARG A 85 -22.83 17.46 -16.01
C ARG A 85 -22.30 18.87 -15.65
N PRO A 86 -20.97 19.07 -15.59
CA PRO A 86 -20.38 20.39 -15.42
C PRO A 86 -20.63 21.27 -16.66
N PRO A 87 -20.51 22.61 -16.55
CA PRO A 87 -20.72 23.52 -17.67
C PRO A 87 -19.82 23.17 -18.86
N SER A 88 -20.39 23.12 -20.06
CA SER A 88 -19.68 22.75 -21.30
C SER A 88 -19.52 23.95 -22.25
N LEU A 89 -18.38 24.02 -22.94
CA LEU A 89 -18.16 24.97 -24.04
C LEU A 89 -18.83 24.52 -25.35
N ASP A 90 -19.30 23.26 -25.43
CA ASP A 90 -20.12 22.77 -26.53
C ASP A 90 -21.59 23.21 -26.36
N PRO A 91 -22.12 24.06 -27.27
CA PRO A 91 -23.49 24.57 -27.17
C PRO A 91 -24.56 23.49 -27.16
N GLN A 92 -24.33 22.34 -27.81
CA GLN A 92 -25.31 21.25 -27.84
C GLN A 92 -25.38 20.51 -26.50
N THR A 93 -24.21 20.21 -25.91
CA THR A 93 -24.11 19.59 -24.59
C THR A 93 -24.68 20.50 -23.49
N GLU A 94 -24.38 21.80 -23.52
CA GLU A 94 -24.90 22.75 -22.52
C GLU A 94 -26.42 22.90 -22.63
N ALA A 95 -26.97 22.95 -23.85
CA ALA A 95 -28.41 22.97 -24.07
C ALA A 95 -29.10 21.70 -23.56
N ALA A 96 -28.47 20.53 -23.69
CA ALA A 96 -28.98 19.27 -23.17
C ALA A 96 -28.96 19.25 -21.64
N THR A 97 -27.88 19.68 -20.99
CA THR A 97 -27.78 19.76 -19.53
C THR A 97 -28.82 20.72 -18.94
N GLN A 98 -29.06 21.86 -19.60
CA GLN A 98 -30.08 22.81 -19.16
C GLN A 98 -31.50 22.24 -19.34
N ALA A 99 -31.77 21.53 -20.45
CA ALA A 99 -33.04 20.83 -20.65
C ALA A 99 -33.28 19.76 -19.58
N ALA A 100 -32.26 19.02 -19.15
CA ALA A 100 -32.38 18.01 -18.10
C ALA A 100 -32.74 18.61 -16.73
N ARG A 101 -32.15 19.74 -16.36
CA ARG A 101 -32.47 20.46 -15.12
C ARG A 101 -33.92 20.95 -15.10
N VAL A 102 -34.39 21.53 -16.21
CA VAL A 102 -35.78 21.96 -16.39
C VAL A 102 -36.74 20.77 -16.31
N GLN A 103 -36.35 19.63 -16.89
CA GLN A 103 -37.19 18.43 -16.87
C GLN A 103 -37.32 17.82 -15.46
N LEU A 104 -36.26 17.80 -14.64
CA LEU A 104 -36.35 17.37 -13.24
C LEU A 104 -37.29 18.25 -12.42
N LEU A 105 -37.26 19.56 -12.63
CA LEU A 105 -38.20 20.49 -11.98
C LEU A 105 -39.65 20.23 -12.41
N THR A 106 -39.87 19.91 -13.69
CA THR A 106 -41.18 19.59 -14.24
C THR A 106 -41.75 18.29 -13.66
N LEU A 107 -40.91 17.26 -13.50
CA LEU A 107 -41.28 16.00 -12.86
C LEU A 107 -41.57 16.18 -11.37
N ALA A 108 -40.75 16.95 -10.66
CA ALA A 108 -40.97 17.30 -9.25
C ALA A 108 -42.28 18.06 -9.03
N ALA A 109 -42.63 19.00 -9.91
CA ALA A 109 -43.91 19.73 -9.86
C ALA A 109 -45.13 18.80 -10.04
N LYS A 110 -44.96 17.67 -10.72
CA LYS A 110 -45.99 16.62 -10.86
C LYS A 110 -45.94 15.58 -9.73
N ARG A 111 -45.13 15.81 -8.68
CA ARG A 111 -44.85 14.86 -7.59
C ARG A 111 -44.31 13.52 -8.08
N ILE A 112 -43.59 13.52 -9.20
CA ILE A 112 -42.90 12.36 -9.73
C ILE A 112 -41.41 12.56 -9.45
N ASP A 113 -40.95 11.94 -8.38
CA ASP A 113 -39.54 11.86 -8.01
C ASP A 113 -39.07 10.41 -7.93
N ARG A 114 -37.76 10.23 -7.82
CA ARG A 114 -37.14 8.90 -7.76
C ARG A 114 -37.66 8.04 -6.60
N GLN A 115 -37.99 8.64 -5.46
CA GLN A 115 -38.49 7.93 -4.28
C GLN A 115 -39.93 7.46 -4.50
N SER A 116 -40.79 8.32 -5.06
CA SER A 116 -42.18 8.02 -5.40
C SER A 116 -42.30 6.90 -6.45
N LEU A 117 -41.46 6.92 -7.50
CA LEU A 117 -41.42 5.89 -8.53
C LEU A 117 -40.88 4.56 -7.98
N SER A 118 -39.86 4.60 -7.12
CA SER A 118 -39.32 3.41 -6.46
C SER A 118 -40.36 2.76 -5.54
N LEU A 119 -41.10 3.55 -4.76
CA LEU A 119 -42.14 3.06 -3.87
C LEU A 119 -43.28 2.40 -4.66
N ARG A 120 -43.71 3.02 -5.76
CA ARG A 120 -44.72 2.47 -6.66
C ARG A 120 -44.26 1.19 -7.37
N ALA A 121 -42.99 1.10 -7.75
CA ALA A 121 -42.40 -0.13 -8.30
C ALA A 121 -42.37 -1.26 -7.27
N ILE A 122 -42.08 -0.95 -6.01
CA ILE A 122 -42.12 -1.91 -4.90
C ILE A 122 -43.56 -2.39 -4.68
N HIS A 123 -44.54 -1.49 -4.62
CA HIS A 123 -45.97 -1.85 -4.51
C HIS A 123 -46.41 -2.80 -5.64
N ALA A 124 -46.05 -2.49 -6.88
CA ALA A 124 -46.38 -3.32 -8.04
C ALA A 124 -45.73 -4.72 -7.96
N ARG A 125 -44.45 -4.79 -7.58
CA ARG A 125 -43.71 -6.07 -7.45
C ARG A 125 -44.29 -6.93 -6.35
N THR A 126 -44.69 -6.33 -5.23
CA THR A 126 -45.31 -7.04 -4.12
C THR A 126 -46.73 -7.51 -4.50
N ALA A 127 -47.50 -6.72 -5.26
CA ALA A 127 -48.81 -7.11 -5.77
C ALA A 127 -48.74 -8.32 -6.74
N VAL A 128 -47.69 -8.42 -7.55
CA VAL A 128 -47.41 -9.60 -8.39
C VAL A 128 -47.09 -10.82 -7.52
N VAL A 129 -46.34 -10.65 -6.43
CA VAL A 129 -46.00 -11.73 -5.49
C VAL A 129 -47.23 -12.20 -4.70
N THR A 130 -48.14 -11.30 -4.30
CA THR A 130 -49.37 -11.67 -3.58
C THR A 130 -50.40 -12.41 -4.44
N ALA A 131 -50.33 -12.28 -5.77
CA ALA A 131 -51.19 -13.01 -6.70
C ALA A 131 -50.78 -14.48 -6.90
N ALA A 132 -49.58 -14.88 -6.44
CA ALA A 132 -49.08 -16.25 -6.49
C ALA A 132 -49.16 -16.91 -5.10
N ALA A 133 -50.26 -17.64 -4.85
CA ALA A 133 -50.36 -18.70 -3.85
C ALA A 133 -49.86 -18.39 -2.42
N LEU A 134 -50.26 -17.26 -1.83
CA LEU A 134 -50.09 -17.00 -0.39
C LEU A 134 -51.26 -17.58 0.44
N SER A 135 -51.00 -17.96 1.69
CA SER A 135 -52.07 -18.28 2.64
C SER A 135 -52.90 -17.03 2.98
N PRO A 136 -54.18 -17.14 3.38
CA PRO A 136 -54.99 -15.99 3.78
C PRO A 136 -54.37 -15.14 4.89
N ALA A 137 -53.59 -15.76 5.79
CA ALA A 137 -52.87 -15.07 6.86
C ALA A 137 -51.70 -14.22 6.31
N ASP A 138 -50.96 -14.75 5.34
CA ASP A 138 -49.86 -14.03 4.70
C ASP A 138 -50.35 -12.89 3.81
N GLN A 139 -51.53 -13.04 3.18
CA GLN A 139 -52.18 -11.97 2.42
C GLN A 139 -52.61 -10.81 3.31
N ILE A 140 -53.17 -11.10 4.50
CA ILE A 140 -53.55 -10.08 5.49
C ILE A 140 -52.30 -9.38 6.04
N ALA A 141 -51.23 -10.12 6.34
CA ALA A 141 -49.97 -9.56 6.83
C ALA A 141 -49.28 -8.67 5.78
N ALA A 142 -49.28 -9.09 4.52
CA ALA A 142 -48.74 -8.31 3.40
C ALA A 142 -49.55 -7.03 3.15
N THR A 143 -50.89 -7.12 3.19
CA THR A 143 -51.79 -5.97 3.04
C THR A 143 -51.62 -4.97 4.18
N ALA A 144 -51.51 -5.43 5.43
CA ALA A 144 -51.26 -4.57 6.58
C ALA A 144 -49.87 -3.92 6.56
N ALA A 145 -48.84 -4.60 6.05
CA ALA A 145 -47.51 -4.03 5.86
C ALA A 145 -47.48 -2.96 4.75
N LEU A 146 -48.27 -3.16 3.68
CA LEU A 146 -48.46 -2.19 2.58
C LEU A 146 -49.26 -0.95 3.02
N ASP A 147 -50.28 -1.13 3.87
CA ASP A 147 -51.02 -0.01 4.47
C ASP A 147 -50.12 0.83 5.39
N ARG A 148 -49.23 0.20 6.17
CA ARG A 148 -48.25 0.90 7.03
C ARG A 148 -47.17 1.65 6.25
N LEU A 149 -46.85 1.21 5.02
CA LEU A 149 -45.91 1.91 4.14
C LEU A 149 -46.57 3.04 3.32
N SER A 150 -47.90 3.02 3.18
CA SER A 150 -48.66 3.99 2.40
C SER A 150 -49.27 5.12 3.25
N VAL A 151 -49.42 4.94 4.57
CA VAL A 151 -49.93 5.96 5.51
C VAL A 151 -48.78 6.66 6.24
N ASP A 152 -48.40 7.83 5.71
CA ASP A 152 -47.53 8.89 6.27
C ASP A 152 -46.08 8.56 6.74
N VAL A 153 -45.15 9.19 6.02
CA VAL A 153 -43.69 9.01 5.94
C VAL A 153 -42.88 9.49 7.17
N ILE A 154 -43.51 9.81 8.30
CA ILE A 154 -42.83 10.55 9.39
C ILE A 154 -42.46 9.67 10.60
N ASP A 155 -42.99 8.46 10.75
CA ASP A 155 -42.71 7.60 11.92
C ASP A 155 -41.68 6.47 11.62
N PRO A 156 -40.42 6.57 12.10
CA PRO A 156 -39.39 5.56 11.88
C PRO A 156 -39.75 4.18 12.46
N ALA A 157 -40.52 4.11 13.55
CA ALA A 157 -40.87 2.84 14.19
C ALA A 157 -41.79 2.01 13.28
N LYS A 158 -42.81 2.65 12.69
CA LYS A 158 -43.74 2.01 11.74
C LYS A 158 -43.05 1.53 10.47
N LYS A 159 -42.03 2.27 10.01
CA LYS A 159 -41.21 1.89 8.85
C LYS A 159 -40.37 0.64 9.12
N VAL A 160 -39.78 0.54 10.30
CA VAL A 160 -38.97 -0.63 10.69
C VAL A 160 -39.86 -1.86 10.89
N GLU A 161 -41.02 -1.71 11.53
CA GLU A 161 -41.99 -2.79 11.68
C GLU A 161 -42.50 -3.33 10.33
N ALA A 162 -42.70 -2.46 9.34
CA ALA A 162 -43.11 -2.87 8.00
C ALA A 162 -42.02 -3.66 7.27
N LEU A 163 -40.75 -3.25 7.39
CA LEU A 163 -39.60 -3.98 6.82
C LEU A 163 -39.47 -5.38 7.45
N LEU A 164 -39.64 -5.47 8.77
CA LEU A 164 -39.61 -6.73 9.50
C LEU A 164 -40.74 -7.67 9.07
N ALA A 165 -41.96 -7.14 8.88
CA ALA A 165 -43.10 -7.93 8.40
C ALA A 165 -42.87 -8.49 6.99
N ILE A 166 -42.29 -7.69 6.08
CA ILE A 166 -41.92 -8.12 4.72
C ILE A 166 -40.82 -9.20 4.77
N GLY A 167 -39.85 -9.04 5.67
CA GLY A 167 -38.79 -10.02 5.88
C GLY A 167 -39.32 -11.38 6.35
N ARG A 168 -40.24 -11.39 7.32
CA ARG A 168 -40.90 -12.61 7.82
C ARG A 168 -41.76 -13.29 6.76
N MET A 169 -42.44 -12.53 5.91
CA MET A 169 -43.16 -13.08 4.76
C MET A 169 -42.21 -13.77 3.77
N HIS A 170 -41.04 -13.18 3.49
CA HIS A 170 -40.06 -13.84 2.63
C HIS A 170 -39.46 -15.09 3.28
N GLN A 171 -39.29 -15.10 4.60
CA GLN A 171 -38.86 -16.25 5.37
C GLN A 171 -39.88 -17.41 5.28
N SER A 172 -41.18 -17.14 5.47
CA SER A 172 -42.23 -18.17 5.37
C SER A 172 -42.37 -18.75 3.96
N LEU A 173 -41.98 -17.98 2.93
CA LEU A 173 -41.95 -18.42 1.53
C LEU A 173 -40.63 -19.11 1.12
N GLY A 174 -39.71 -19.37 2.06
CA GLY A 174 -38.42 -20.01 1.78
C GLY A 174 -37.42 -19.13 1.01
N ASN A 175 -37.69 -17.83 0.86
CA ASN A 175 -36.82 -16.88 0.16
C ASN A 175 -35.81 -16.25 1.15
N LEU A 176 -34.90 -17.07 1.67
CA LEU A 176 -34.00 -16.70 2.77
C LEU A 176 -33.11 -15.48 2.44
N ASP A 177 -32.54 -15.38 1.23
CA ASP A 177 -31.75 -14.19 0.81
C ASP A 177 -32.55 -12.87 0.94
N ARG A 178 -33.84 -12.90 0.60
CA ARG A 178 -34.70 -11.71 0.73
C ARG A 178 -35.08 -11.45 2.17
N ALA A 179 -35.35 -12.49 2.96
CA ALA A 179 -35.60 -12.37 4.39
C ALA A 179 -34.41 -11.70 5.11
N VAL A 180 -33.18 -12.15 4.83
CA VAL A 180 -31.96 -11.58 5.38
C VAL A 180 -31.78 -10.11 4.98
N ARG A 181 -31.99 -9.75 3.70
CA ARG A 181 -31.90 -8.34 3.25
C ARG A 181 -32.87 -7.42 3.98
N TYR A 182 -34.13 -7.84 4.17
CA TYR A 182 -35.10 -7.05 4.91
C TYR A 182 -34.79 -7.02 6.42
N GLY A 183 -34.21 -8.08 6.98
CA GLY A 183 -33.64 -8.10 8.33
C GLY A 183 -32.54 -7.07 8.52
N GLN A 184 -31.58 -6.96 7.59
CA GLN A 184 -30.52 -5.95 7.61
C GLN A 184 -31.04 -4.50 7.49
N LEU A 185 -32.11 -4.30 6.72
CA LEU A 185 -32.74 -2.99 6.59
C LEU A 185 -33.52 -2.61 7.86
N SER A 186 -34.18 -3.58 8.48
CA SER A 186 -34.87 -3.42 9.77
C SER A 186 -33.89 -3.13 10.90
N GLU A 187 -32.77 -3.84 10.96
CA GLU A 187 -31.68 -3.63 11.92
C GLU A 187 -31.12 -2.20 11.81
N ARG A 188 -30.78 -1.76 10.58
CA ARG A 188 -30.29 -0.41 10.33
C ARG A 188 -31.31 0.67 10.70
N GLY A 189 -32.59 0.43 10.46
CA GLY A 189 -33.65 1.35 10.83
C GLY A 189 -33.87 1.42 12.35
N ALA A 190 -33.72 0.30 13.07
CA ALA A 190 -33.81 0.27 14.54
C ALA A 190 -32.69 1.08 15.23
N ARG A 191 -31.57 1.33 14.54
CA ARG A 191 -30.49 2.23 15.02
C ARG A 191 -30.91 3.71 15.04
N ALA A 192 -31.90 4.09 14.23
CA ALA A 192 -32.43 5.46 14.22
C ALA A 192 -33.51 5.70 15.31
N MET A 193 -33.88 4.66 16.07
CA MET A 193 -34.82 4.75 17.20
C MET A 193 -34.06 5.05 18.51
N GLY A 194 -34.70 5.78 19.44
CA GLY A 194 -34.17 5.96 20.79
C GLY A 194 -34.10 4.63 21.57
N PRO A 195 -33.16 4.47 22.53
CA PRO A 195 -33.03 3.26 23.32
C PRO A 195 -34.30 2.98 24.15
N GLY A 196 -34.75 1.72 24.18
CA GLY A 196 -35.94 1.32 24.91
C GLY A 196 -36.52 -0.04 24.48
N PRO A 197 -37.52 -0.57 25.21
CA PRO A 197 -38.04 -1.93 25.01
C PRO A 197 -38.59 -2.21 23.60
N ALA A 198 -39.20 -1.20 22.98
CA ALA A 198 -39.71 -1.30 21.62
C ALA A 198 -38.59 -1.44 20.58
N ARG A 199 -37.45 -0.75 20.79
CA ARG A 199 -36.26 -0.87 19.94
C ARG A 199 -35.61 -2.25 20.12
N ASP A 200 -35.47 -2.71 21.36
CA ASP A 200 -34.86 -4.01 21.66
C ASP A 200 -35.68 -5.18 21.08
N ALA A 201 -37.01 -5.11 21.15
CA ALA A 201 -37.90 -6.13 20.57
C ALA A 201 -37.75 -6.22 19.04
N VAL A 202 -37.65 -5.07 18.37
CA VAL A 202 -37.46 -4.97 16.92
C VAL A 202 -36.06 -5.41 16.50
N LEU A 203 -35.04 -5.06 17.30
CA LEU A 203 -33.66 -5.48 17.09
C LEU A 203 -33.51 -7.01 17.26
N ASN A 204 -34.11 -7.60 18.31
CA ASN A 204 -34.15 -9.05 18.50
C ASN A 204 -34.75 -9.74 17.27
N ALA A 205 -35.93 -9.29 16.84
CA ALA A 205 -36.60 -9.87 15.69
C ALA A 205 -35.81 -9.72 14.38
N ALA A 206 -35.08 -8.63 14.18
CA ALA A 206 -34.22 -8.43 13.02
C ALA A 206 -32.99 -9.35 13.05
N VAL A 207 -32.36 -9.52 14.21
CA VAL A 207 -31.20 -10.40 14.41
C VAL A 207 -31.58 -11.88 14.28
N VAL A 208 -32.75 -12.27 14.78
CA VAL A 208 -33.30 -13.62 14.58
C VAL A 208 -33.59 -13.90 13.10
N LEU A 209 -34.06 -12.90 12.35
CA LEU A 209 -34.28 -13.03 10.91
C LEU A 209 -32.94 -13.12 10.13
N LEU A 210 -31.91 -12.39 10.57
CA LEU A 210 -30.54 -12.51 10.06
C LEU A 210 -29.97 -13.91 10.33
N ALA A 211 -30.33 -14.51 11.45
CA ALA A 211 -29.92 -15.86 11.83
C ALA A 211 -30.69 -16.99 11.12
N SER A 212 -31.60 -16.67 10.20
CA SER A 212 -32.33 -17.67 9.40
C SER A 212 -31.47 -18.29 8.28
N ASP A 213 -30.28 -17.75 8.02
CA ASP A 213 -29.25 -18.33 7.15
C ASP A 213 -27.87 -18.22 7.83
N ALA A 214 -27.40 -19.35 8.36
CA ALA A 214 -26.14 -19.45 9.10
C ALA A 214 -24.92 -19.00 8.28
N SER A 215 -24.95 -19.15 6.95
CA SER A 215 -23.84 -18.77 6.06
C SER A 215 -23.72 -17.25 5.83
N SER A 216 -24.75 -16.48 6.22
CA SER A 216 -24.85 -15.04 6.00
C SER A 216 -24.50 -14.19 7.25
N LEU A 217 -24.28 -14.85 8.39
CA LEU A 217 -23.92 -14.22 9.66
C LEU A 217 -22.42 -13.90 9.69
N SER A 218 -22.07 -12.61 9.61
CA SER A 218 -20.69 -12.18 9.86
C SER A 218 -20.46 -11.90 11.35
N PRO A 219 -19.28 -12.22 11.91
CA PRO A 219 -18.97 -12.01 13.34
C PRO A 219 -19.08 -10.54 13.75
N GLY A 220 -18.68 -9.63 12.85
CA GLY A 220 -18.80 -8.19 13.05
C GLY A 220 -20.24 -7.72 13.10
N LEU A 221 -21.14 -8.24 12.25
CA LEU A 221 -22.54 -7.81 12.22
C LEU A 221 -23.30 -8.29 13.47
N LEU A 222 -23.08 -9.54 13.90
CA LEU A 222 -23.71 -10.10 15.10
C LEU A 222 -23.19 -9.41 16.37
N ALA A 223 -21.87 -9.22 16.52
CA ALA A 223 -21.30 -8.49 17.65
C ALA A 223 -21.76 -7.02 17.68
N THR A 224 -21.84 -6.37 16.51
CA THR A 224 -22.33 -4.98 16.41
C THR A 224 -23.84 -4.89 16.65
N ALA A 225 -24.63 -5.93 16.41
CA ALA A 225 -26.05 -5.95 16.73
C ALA A 225 -26.31 -6.28 18.21
N LEU A 226 -25.53 -7.21 18.79
CA LEU A 226 -25.65 -7.62 20.19
C LEU A 226 -25.20 -6.53 21.19
N THR A 227 -24.29 -5.65 20.79
CA THR A 227 -23.86 -4.48 21.58
C THR A 227 -24.89 -3.34 21.60
N GLN A 228 -25.95 -3.42 20.80
CA GLN A 228 -26.96 -2.37 20.66
C GLN A 228 -28.21 -2.58 21.52
N PHE A 229 -28.31 -3.73 22.21
CA PHE A 229 -29.39 -4.01 23.15
C PHE A 229 -29.27 -3.13 24.39
N SER A 230 -30.40 -2.57 24.82
CA SER A 230 -30.46 -1.61 25.92
C SER A 230 -30.19 -2.26 27.30
N ASN A 231 -30.41 -3.58 27.43
CA ASN A 231 -30.25 -4.34 28.67
C ASN A 231 -29.57 -5.71 28.41
N PRO A 232 -28.58 -6.12 29.24
CA PRO A 232 -27.96 -7.45 29.19
C PRO A 232 -28.91 -8.65 29.18
N ALA A 233 -30.05 -8.60 29.88
CA ALA A 233 -31.04 -9.68 29.88
C ALA A 233 -31.69 -9.88 28.51
N ALA A 234 -32.07 -8.77 27.85
CA ALA A 234 -32.63 -8.80 26.49
C ALA A 234 -31.61 -9.28 25.45
N ARG A 235 -30.32 -8.98 25.67
CA ARG A 235 -29.22 -9.49 24.85
C ARG A 235 -29.07 -11.01 25.01
N ALA A 236 -29.15 -11.54 26.24
CA ALA A 236 -29.06 -12.98 26.51
C ALA A 236 -30.25 -13.74 25.90
N ASP A 237 -31.46 -13.21 26.01
CA ASP A 237 -32.66 -13.79 25.40
C ASP A 237 -32.58 -13.80 23.87
N ALA A 238 -32.06 -12.72 23.26
CA ALA A 238 -31.84 -12.64 21.82
C ALA A 238 -30.81 -13.67 21.31
N VAL A 239 -29.73 -13.87 22.07
CA VAL A 239 -28.74 -14.93 21.76
C VAL A 239 -29.39 -16.32 21.85
N ALA A 240 -30.26 -16.55 22.84
CA ALA A 240 -30.99 -17.81 22.97
C ALA A 240 -32.02 -18.02 21.85
N ASP A 241 -32.66 -16.95 21.34
CA ASP A 241 -33.57 -16.98 20.19
C ASP A 241 -32.82 -17.24 18.87
N VAL A 242 -31.66 -16.62 18.67
CA VAL A 242 -30.76 -16.87 17.54
C VAL A 242 -30.28 -18.31 17.54
N ALA A 243 -29.83 -18.82 18.69
CA ALA A 243 -29.43 -20.21 18.84
C ALA A 243 -30.59 -21.17 18.51
N ARG A 244 -31.81 -20.90 19.02
CA ARG A 244 -33.01 -21.71 18.71
C ARG A 244 -33.40 -21.66 17.23
N THR A 245 -33.22 -20.53 16.57
CA THR A 245 -33.54 -20.37 15.14
C THR A 245 -32.56 -21.12 14.27
N LEU A 246 -31.26 -21.04 14.59
CA LEU A 246 -30.21 -21.83 13.95
C LEU A 246 -30.42 -23.35 14.16
N ILE A 247 -30.88 -23.74 15.37
CA ILE A 247 -31.27 -25.12 15.71
C ILE A 247 -32.43 -25.61 14.83
N GLY A 248 -33.44 -24.77 14.56
CA GLY A 248 -34.63 -25.14 13.77
C GLY A 248 -34.39 -25.21 12.26
N SER A 249 -33.41 -24.47 11.72
CA SER A 249 -33.10 -24.44 10.28
C SER A 249 -32.22 -25.58 9.76
N ALA A 250 -31.68 -26.43 10.63
CA ALA A 250 -30.64 -27.42 10.31
C ALA A 250 -31.14 -28.85 10.03
N GLU A 251 -32.45 -29.09 9.90
CA GLU A 251 -33.02 -30.44 9.71
C GLU A 251 -32.82 -31.07 8.30
N THR A 252 -32.06 -30.47 7.39
CA THR A 252 -31.94 -31.00 6.01
C THR A 252 -30.48 -31.14 5.53
N GLU A 253 -29.82 -32.25 5.90
CA GLU A 253 -29.15 -33.24 5.03
C GLU A 253 -28.02 -34.02 5.76
N PRO A 254 -27.73 -35.30 5.40
CA PRO A 254 -26.80 -36.16 6.14
C PRO A 254 -25.40 -36.25 5.49
N GLY A 255 -24.34 -35.88 6.23
CA GLY A 255 -22.92 -35.99 5.85
C GLY A 255 -21.98 -36.20 7.07
N PRO A 256 -20.66 -36.49 6.89
CA PRO A 256 -19.80 -37.01 7.95
C PRO A 256 -19.15 -35.93 8.84
N ALA A 257 -19.03 -36.27 10.13
CA ALA A 257 -18.88 -35.39 11.28
C ALA A 257 -17.59 -34.53 11.37
N THR A 258 -17.74 -33.23 11.18
CA THR A 258 -16.92 -32.14 11.73
C THR A 258 -17.05 -32.06 13.26
N PRO A 259 -16.12 -31.43 14.01
CA PRO A 259 -16.28 -31.14 15.45
C PRO A 259 -17.60 -30.42 15.77
N ALA A 260 -18.04 -29.54 14.86
CA ALA A 260 -19.36 -28.93 14.89
C ALA A 260 -20.50 -29.97 14.92
N GLU A 261 -20.44 -31.06 14.14
CA GLU A 261 -21.38 -32.21 14.14
C GLU A 261 -21.31 -33.12 15.36
N GLY A 262 -20.15 -33.22 15.99
CA GLY A 262 -20.03 -33.80 17.34
C GLY A 262 -20.76 -32.96 18.39
N ALA A 263 -20.60 -31.64 18.30
CA ALA A 263 -21.25 -30.63 19.14
C ALA A 263 -22.78 -30.61 18.94
N TRP A 264 -23.25 -30.67 17.69
CA TRP A 264 -24.67 -30.78 17.31
C TRP A 264 -25.36 -31.95 18.03
N ARG A 265 -24.70 -33.12 18.15
CA ARG A 265 -25.24 -34.30 18.83
C ARG A 265 -25.16 -34.24 20.36
N ALA A 266 -24.17 -33.54 20.93
CA ALA A 266 -24.02 -33.37 22.38
C ALA A 266 -25.06 -32.40 22.94
N ILE A 267 -25.33 -31.29 22.23
CA ILE A 267 -26.38 -30.30 22.54
C ILE A 267 -27.77 -30.95 22.44
N ALA A 268 -28.04 -31.70 21.36
CA ALA A 268 -29.33 -32.39 21.17
C ALA A 268 -29.62 -33.46 22.23
N LYS A 269 -28.58 -34.08 22.82
CA LYS A 269 -28.70 -35.08 23.89
C LYS A 269 -28.67 -34.48 25.30
N GLY A 270 -28.44 -33.16 25.44
CA GLY A 270 -28.35 -32.48 26.74
C GLY A 270 -27.16 -32.90 27.60
N SER A 271 -26.06 -33.38 27.01
CA SER A 271 -24.89 -33.84 27.76
C SER A 271 -23.92 -32.69 28.04
N THR A 272 -23.97 -32.12 29.24
CA THR A 272 -23.12 -31.01 29.68
C THR A 272 -21.62 -31.34 29.62
N VAL A 273 -21.25 -32.55 30.03
CA VAL A 273 -19.86 -33.04 30.01
C VAL A 273 -19.30 -33.06 28.59
N LYS A 274 -20.06 -33.57 27.62
CA LYS A 274 -19.57 -33.66 26.24
C LYS A 274 -19.48 -32.30 25.54
N MET A 275 -20.36 -31.37 25.91
CA MET A 275 -20.27 -29.98 25.43
C MET A 275 -19.02 -29.27 25.95
N ALA A 276 -18.65 -29.50 27.22
CA ALA A 276 -17.45 -28.92 27.80
C ALA A 276 -16.15 -29.47 27.16
N GLU A 277 -16.05 -30.77 26.93
CA GLU A 277 -14.90 -31.39 26.23
C GLU A 277 -14.72 -30.81 24.82
N LEU A 278 -15.80 -30.71 24.04
CA LEU A 278 -15.75 -30.22 22.66
C LEU A 278 -15.46 -28.72 22.58
N ALA A 279 -15.86 -27.94 23.58
CA ALA A 279 -15.54 -26.52 23.64
C ALA A 279 -14.03 -26.28 23.79
N VAL A 280 -13.36 -27.13 24.57
CA VAL A 280 -11.89 -27.07 24.73
C VAL A 280 -11.20 -27.55 23.45
N GLU A 281 -11.62 -28.66 22.85
CA GLU A 281 -11.08 -29.16 21.57
C GLU A 281 -11.21 -28.10 20.45
N ALA A 282 -12.37 -27.42 20.38
CA ALA A 282 -12.60 -26.34 19.43
C ALA A 282 -11.68 -25.12 19.69
N ALA A 283 -11.45 -24.77 20.96
CA ALA A 283 -10.54 -23.68 21.32
C ALA A 283 -9.09 -23.99 20.93
N GLU A 284 -8.63 -25.24 21.13
CA GLU A 284 -7.30 -25.70 20.75
C GLU A 284 -7.10 -25.77 19.23
N ALA A 285 -8.15 -26.13 18.48
CA ALA A 285 -8.20 -26.17 17.02
C ALA A 285 -8.39 -24.80 16.35
N ALA A 286 -8.47 -23.73 17.14
CA ALA A 286 -8.72 -22.36 16.72
C ALA A 286 -10.11 -22.07 16.10
N GLU A 287 -11.12 -22.86 16.47
CA GLU A 287 -12.54 -22.63 16.16
C GLU A 287 -13.21 -21.79 17.27
N ASP A 288 -12.75 -20.55 17.45
CA ASP A 288 -13.10 -19.71 18.62
C ASP A 288 -14.59 -19.46 18.83
N GLU A 289 -15.32 -19.30 17.74
CA GLU A 289 -16.76 -19.05 17.77
C GLU A 289 -17.50 -20.29 18.25
N VAL A 290 -17.10 -21.47 17.79
CA VAL A 290 -17.68 -22.76 18.18
C VAL A 290 -17.38 -23.05 19.65
N ALA A 291 -16.14 -22.81 20.09
CA ALA A 291 -15.74 -22.95 21.48
C ALA A 291 -16.57 -22.06 22.42
N THR A 292 -16.70 -20.78 22.06
CA THR A 292 -17.46 -19.79 22.85
C THR A 292 -18.95 -20.12 22.87
N LEU A 293 -19.53 -20.51 21.72
CA LEU A 293 -20.93 -20.93 21.60
C LEU A 293 -21.24 -22.15 22.47
N LEU A 294 -20.35 -23.15 22.48
CA LEU A 294 -20.52 -24.37 23.28
C LEU A 294 -20.47 -24.10 24.78
N ALA A 295 -19.57 -23.20 25.21
CA ALA A 295 -19.49 -22.80 26.61
C ALA A 295 -20.73 -22.03 27.06
N VAL A 296 -21.25 -21.13 26.21
CA VAL A 296 -22.47 -20.34 26.52
C VAL A 296 -23.75 -21.18 26.48
N ALA A 297 -23.77 -22.29 25.76
CA ALA A 297 -24.91 -23.21 25.70
C ALA A 297 -25.15 -23.99 27.02
N LEU A 298 -24.20 -23.96 27.97
CA LEU A 298 -24.38 -24.57 29.29
C LEU A 298 -25.39 -23.79 30.13
N ARG A 299 -26.41 -24.48 30.67
CA ARG A 299 -27.51 -23.85 31.43
C ARG A 299 -27.13 -23.41 32.84
N SER A 300 -26.00 -23.87 33.38
CA SER A 300 -25.59 -23.56 34.75
C SER A 300 -24.43 -22.56 34.77
N PRO A 301 -24.59 -21.37 35.38
CA PRO A 301 -23.51 -20.41 35.57
C PRO A 301 -22.29 -20.99 36.31
N THR A 302 -22.49 -22.00 37.16
CA THR A 302 -21.41 -22.65 37.91
C THR A 302 -20.51 -23.54 37.06
N GLU A 303 -20.97 -23.95 35.87
CA GLU A 303 -20.20 -24.76 34.91
C GLU A 303 -19.71 -23.92 33.71
N GLN A 304 -20.47 -22.89 33.35
CA GLN A 304 -20.20 -21.99 32.24
C GLN A 304 -18.98 -21.11 32.46
N VAL A 305 -18.88 -20.42 33.61
CA VAL A 305 -17.82 -19.42 33.85
C VAL A 305 -16.41 -20.05 33.90
N PRO A 306 -16.19 -21.20 34.58
CA PRO A 306 -14.89 -21.87 34.55
C PRO A 306 -14.45 -22.30 33.14
N LEU A 307 -15.40 -22.75 32.31
CA LEU A 307 -15.12 -23.17 30.93
C LEU A 307 -14.79 -21.98 30.02
N LEU A 308 -15.53 -20.87 30.12
CA LEU A 308 -15.23 -19.63 29.40
C LEU A 308 -13.83 -19.11 29.73
N LYS A 309 -13.42 -19.20 31.01
CA LYS A 309 -12.07 -18.84 31.44
C LYS A 309 -11.00 -19.71 30.79
N ILE A 310 -11.19 -21.03 30.78
CA ILE A 310 -10.26 -21.98 30.13
C ILE A 310 -10.12 -21.66 28.64
N ILE A 311 -11.22 -21.41 27.94
CA ILE A 311 -11.23 -21.08 26.51
C ILE A 311 -10.50 -19.77 26.25
N ALA A 312 -10.79 -18.74 27.05
CA ALA A 312 -10.13 -17.45 26.93
C ALA A 312 -8.62 -17.53 27.20
N ASP A 313 -8.18 -18.35 28.16
CA ASP A 313 -6.76 -18.59 28.43
C ASP A 313 -6.07 -19.35 27.29
N ILE A 314 -6.72 -20.34 26.66
CA ILE A 314 -6.19 -21.03 25.46
C ILE A 314 -6.06 -20.05 24.29
N GLN A 315 -7.08 -19.23 24.05
CA GLN A 315 -7.08 -18.18 23.01
C GLN A 315 -5.93 -17.20 23.22
N ARG A 316 -5.78 -16.71 24.45
CA ARG A 316 -4.72 -15.79 24.86
C ARG A 316 -3.32 -16.41 24.71
N GLY A 317 -3.14 -17.66 25.16
CA GLY A 317 -1.89 -18.40 25.05
C GLY A 317 -1.44 -18.65 23.61
N GLN A 318 -2.37 -18.65 22.66
CA GLN A 318 -2.11 -18.77 21.22
C GLN A 318 -2.09 -17.41 20.48
N GLY A 319 -2.03 -16.28 21.20
CA GLY A 319 -1.92 -14.95 20.60
C GLY A 319 -3.23 -14.36 20.07
N ARG A 320 -4.40 -14.92 20.43
CA ARG A 320 -5.73 -14.55 19.92
C ARG A 320 -6.51 -13.71 20.93
N ALA A 321 -5.92 -12.58 21.33
CA ALA A 321 -6.42 -11.74 22.42
C ALA A 321 -7.81 -11.11 22.16
N TYR A 322 -8.20 -10.86 20.90
CA TYR A 322 -9.57 -10.38 20.58
C TYR A 322 -10.64 -11.45 20.76
N SER A 323 -10.36 -12.70 20.37
CA SER A 323 -11.26 -13.83 20.62
C SER A 323 -11.43 -14.03 22.12
N ALA A 324 -10.33 -13.99 22.88
CA ALA A 324 -10.34 -14.06 24.33
C ALA A 324 -11.20 -12.97 24.98
N LEU A 325 -11.15 -11.74 24.45
CA LEU A 325 -11.99 -10.64 24.92
C LEU A 325 -13.48 -10.90 24.66
N GLY A 326 -13.82 -11.42 23.48
CA GLY A 326 -15.19 -11.81 23.15
C GLY A 326 -15.73 -12.95 24.01
N THR A 327 -14.87 -13.89 24.41
CA THR A 327 -15.20 -14.96 25.37
C THR A 327 -15.41 -14.41 26.79
N ALA A 328 -14.56 -13.47 27.22
CA ALA A 328 -14.65 -12.83 28.54
C ALA A 328 -15.94 -12.02 28.72
N ASP A 329 -16.48 -11.42 27.64
CA ASP A 329 -17.76 -10.68 27.65
C ASP A 329 -18.98 -11.51 28.09
N PHE A 330 -18.88 -12.84 28.09
CA PHE A 330 -19.93 -13.75 28.57
C PHE A 330 -19.79 -14.14 30.05
N MET A 331 -18.70 -13.71 30.71
CA MET A 331 -18.48 -13.91 32.14
C MET A 331 -19.07 -12.75 32.94
N SER A 332 -19.09 -12.86 34.27
CA SER A 332 -19.50 -11.76 35.14
C SER A 332 -18.70 -11.75 36.45
N GLY A 333 -18.55 -10.58 37.07
CA GLY A 333 -17.90 -10.42 38.36
C GLY A 333 -16.37 -10.36 38.30
N ALA A 334 -15.70 -10.78 39.38
CA ALA A 334 -14.26 -10.65 39.54
C ALA A 334 -13.46 -11.45 38.49
N GLU A 335 -13.96 -12.62 38.08
CA GLU A 335 -13.25 -13.47 37.11
C GLU A 335 -13.21 -12.88 35.70
N GLN A 336 -14.26 -12.14 35.29
CA GLN A 336 -14.26 -11.38 34.04
C GLN A 336 -13.22 -10.25 34.10
N THR A 337 -13.18 -9.55 35.22
CA THR A 337 -12.31 -8.38 35.44
C THR A 337 -10.83 -8.75 35.40
N ASP A 338 -10.44 -9.81 36.11
CA ASP A 338 -9.06 -10.31 36.13
C ASP A 338 -8.58 -10.75 34.74
N LEU A 339 -9.47 -11.42 33.99
CA LEU A 339 -9.20 -11.91 32.66
C LEU A 339 -9.13 -10.76 31.64
N GLU A 340 -10.07 -9.81 31.67
CA GLU A 340 -10.04 -8.60 30.83
C GLU A 340 -8.76 -7.80 31.04
N ALA A 341 -8.25 -7.73 32.27
CA ALA A 341 -7.00 -7.07 32.57
C ALA A 341 -5.78 -7.80 32.02
N ALA A 342 -5.72 -9.12 32.17
CA ALA A 342 -4.66 -9.94 31.58
C ALA A 342 -4.66 -9.81 30.05
N ILE A 343 -5.83 -9.85 29.43
CA ILE A 343 -6.01 -9.63 27.99
C ILE A 343 -5.58 -8.21 27.60
N ALA A 344 -5.93 -7.19 28.38
CA ALA A 344 -5.56 -5.80 28.10
C ALA A 344 -4.04 -5.56 28.19
N VAL A 345 -3.34 -6.24 29.10
CA VAL A 345 -1.87 -6.23 29.17
C VAL A 345 -1.28 -6.89 27.92
N ASP A 346 -1.80 -8.03 27.49
CA ASP A 346 -1.33 -8.74 26.29
C ASP A 346 -1.61 -7.91 25.01
N LEU A 347 -2.76 -7.22 24.94
CA LEU A 347 -3.10 -6.27 23.88
C LEU A 347 -2.17 -5.05 23.88
N ALA A 348 -1.85 -4.50 25.06
CA ALA A 348 -0.89 -3.42 25.21
C ALA A 348 0.50 -3.84 24.71
N HIS A 349 0.97 -5.04 25.07
CA HIS A 349 2.22 -5.62 24.57
C HIS A 349 2.18 -5.96 23.08
N SER A 350 1.01 -6.21 22.50
CA SER A 350 0.85 -6.54 21.08
C SER A 350 0.62 -5.33 20.17
N GLY A 351 0.48 -4.11 20.73
CA GLY A 351 0.40 -2.86 19.96
C GLY A 351 -1.00 -2.25 19.86
N TYR A 352 -1.99 -2.86 20.51
CA TYR A 352 -3.39 -2.42 20.51
C TYR A 352 -3.67 -1.46 21.67
N THR A 353 -2.93 -0.35 21.70
CA THR A 353 -2.90 0.59 22.83
C THR A 353 -4.24 1.30 23.08
N SER A 354 -5.03 1.58 22.04
CA SER A 354 -6.35 2.20 22.17
C SER A 354 -7.37 1.30 22.85
N VAL A 355 -7.36 0.00 22.51
CA VAL A 355 -8.27 -1.00 23.08
C VAL A 355 -7.89 -1.29 24.52
N ALA A 356 -6.59 -1.48 24.80
CA ALA A 356 -6.09 -1.65 26.16
C ALA A 356 -6.38 -0.43 27.06
N ALA A 357 -6.27 0.80 26.53
CA ALA A 357 -6.60 2.01 27.27
C ALA A 357 -8.10 2.11 27.60
N SER A 358 -8.98 1.74 26.64
CA SER A 358 -10.43 1.68 26.87
C SER A 358 -10.78 0.67 27.95
N ILE A 359 -10.17 -0.52 27.94
CA ILE A 359 -10.37 -1.53 28.98
C ILE A 359 -9.90 -1.00 30.35
N ALA A 360 -8.74 -0.36 30.43
CA ALA A 360 -8.25 0.25 31.67
C ALA A 360 -9.21 1.31 32.24
N GLU A 361 -9.81 2.13 31.39
CA GLU A 361 -10.80 3.14 31.81
C GLU A 361 -12.10 2.48 32.32
N ARG A 362 -12.56 1.40 31.68
CA ARG A 362 -13.72 0.63 32.17
C ARG A 362 -13.44 -0.01 33.52
N LEU A 363 -12.27 -0.64 33.70
CA LEU A 363 -11.85 -1.28 34.94
C LEU A 363 -11.80 -0.27 36.10
N GLU A 364 -11.34 0.96 35.85
CA GLU A 364 -11.35 2.03 36.85
C GLU A 364 -12.78 2.44 37.25
N LYS A 365 -13.70 2.51 36.29
CA LYS A 365 -15.11 2.85 36.54
C LYS A 365 -15.85 1.80 37.38
N VAL A 366 -15.41 0.54 37.35
CA VAL A 366 -15.97 -0.55 38.19
C VAL A 366 -15.25 -0.73 39.52
N GLY A 367 -14.30 0.15 39.87
CA GLY A 367 -13.61 0.16 41.17
C GLY A 367 -12.28 -0.60 41.21
N GLU A 368 -11.82 -1.14 40.09
CA GLU A 368 -10.66 -2.04 40.00
C GLU A 368 -9.36 -1.26 39.69
N SER A 369 -9.09 -0.27 40.53
CA SER A 369 -8.02 0.72 40.34
C SER A 369 -6.59 0.12 40.30
N ILE A 370 -6.33 -0.93 41.08
CA ILE A 370 -5.02 -1.62 41.10
C ILE A 370 -4.78 -2.33 39.77
N VAL A 371 -5.81 -3.02 39.27
CA VAL A 371 -5.77 -3.79 38.03
C VAL A 371 -5.69 -2.87 36.81
N ALA A 372 -6.49 -1.80 36.78
CA ALA A 372 -6.38 -0.72 35.80
C ALA A 372 -5.00 -0.05 35.82
N GLY A 373 -4.35 0.01 36.99
CA GLY A 373 -2.98 0.49 37.17
C GLY A 373 -1.94 -0.39 36.47
N LEU A 374 -2.09 -1.72 36.49
CA LEU A 374 -1.21 -2.64 35.78
C LEU A 374 -1.30 -2.48 34.26
N VAL A 375 -2.51 -2.33 33.73
CA VAL A 375 -2.73 -2.06 32.30
C VAL A 375 -2.12 -0.71 31.92
N ARG A 376 -2.30 0.32 32.76
CA ARG A 376 -1.70 1.64 32.54
C ARG A 376 -0.18 1.64 32.66
N ASP A 377 0.42 0.84 33.54
CA ASP A 377 1.87 0.68 33.64
C ASP A 377 2.43 -0.01 32.38
N ALA A 378 1.76 -1.05 31.87
CA ALA A 378 2.09 -1.67 30.59
C ALA A 378 1.98 -0.68 29.41
N LEU A 379 0.94 0.16 29.39
CA LEU A 379 0.79 1.25 28.42
C LEU A 379 1.84 2.35 28.59
N ALA A 380 2.22 2.68 29.82
CA ALA A 380 3.19 3.73 30.16
C ALA A 380 4.62 3.33 29.77
N LYS A 381 5.01 2.06 30.03
CA LYS A 381 6.27 1.47 29.56
C LYS A 381 6.38 1.46 28.04
N ARG A 382 5.25 1.48 27.34
CA ARG A 382 5.16 1.65 25.89
C ARG A 382 4.89 3.08 25.41
N SER A 383 4.69 4.03 26.32
CA SER A 383 4.15 5.33 25.94
C SER A 383 5.11 6.06 25.00
N VAL A 384 4.56 6.42 23.83
CA VAL A 384 5.19 7.22 22.79
C VAL A 384 5.79 8.51 23.37
N ALA A 385 5.20 9.09 24.42
CA ALA A 385 5.67 10.30 25.11
C ALA A 385 7.02 10.11 25.84
N ALA A 386 7.24 8.99 26.53
CA ALA A 386 8.50 8.73 27.23
C ALA A 386 9.66 8.48 26.25
N TYR A 387 9.40 7.78 25.14
CA TYR A 387 10.40 7.56 24.09
C TYR A 387 10.64 8.79 23.20
N SER A 388 9.58 9.55 22.88
CA SER A 388 9.72 10.77 22.08
C SER A 388 10.45 11.90 22.80
N ALA A 389 10.48 11.90 24.14
CA ALA A 389 11.28 12.81 24.97
C ALA A 389 12.78 12.45 25.04
N ARG A 390 13.18 11.20 24.77
CA ARG A 390 14.60 10.79 24.87
C ARG A 390 15.45 11.25 23.68
N VAL A 391 14.90 11.20 22.46
CA VAL A 391 15.58 11.69 21.25
C VAL A 391 15.11 13.10 20.91
N ALA A 392 15.84 14.10 21.40
CA ALA A 392 15.65 15.51 21.11
C ALA A 392 16.17 15.87 19.69
N VAL A 393 15.37 15.57 18.66
CA VAL A 393 15.73 15.76 17.25
C VAL A 393 16.31 17.16 16.91
N PRO A 394 15.78 18.29 17.44
CA PRO A 394 16.34 19.62 17.13
C PRO A 394 17.80 19.80 17.57
N ALA A 395 18.23 19.09 18.61
CA ALA A 395 19.57 19.18 19.18
C ALA A 395 20.63 18.40 18.37
N ILE A 396 20.22 17.56 17.40
CA ILE A 396 21.14 16.76 16.59
C ILE A 396 21.90 17.67 15.63
N ASP A 397 23.20 17.83 15.85
CA ASP A 397 24.10 18.60 14.98
C ASP A 397 24.89 17.64 14.06
N PRO A 398 24.97 17.91 12.74
CA PRO A 398 25.85 17.16 11.84
C PRO A 398 27.34 17.16 12.27
N ALA A 399 27.77 18.10 13.13
CA ALA A 399 29.14 18.15 13.67
C ALA A 399 29.40 17.21 14.84
N ASP A 400 28.37 16.81 15.56
CA ASP A 400 28.51 15.96 16.74
C ASP A 400 28.29 14.50 16.36
N GLY A 401 29.23 13.96 15.59
CA GLY A 401 29.15 12.59 15.08
C GLY A 401 28.91 11.49 16.12
N PRO A 402 29.36 11.59 17.40
CA PRO A 402 28.95 10.64 18.45
C PRO A 402 27.47 10.76 18.82
N ILE A 403 26.98 11.98 19.10
CA ILE A 403 25.58 12.25 19.45
C ILE A 403 24.64 11.79 18.33
N LEU A 404 25.01 12.03 17.07
CA LEU A 404 24.25 11.56 15.92
C LEU A 404 24.14 10.03 15.88
N LEU A 405 25.24 9.29 16.05
CA LEU A 405 25.21 7.82 16.03
C LEU A 405 24.41 7.25 17.21
N ASP A 406 24.53 7.84 18.39
CA ASP A 406 23.75 7.45 19.56
C ASP A 406 22.25 7.67 19.32
N ALA A 407 21.87 8.82 18.74
CA ALA A 407 20.49 9.10 18.37
C ALA A 407 19.95 8.12 17.30
N LEU A 408 20.74 7.81 16.27
CA LEU A 408 20.35 6.84 15.24
C LEU A 408 20.17 5.43 15.83
N THR A 409 21.07 5.02 16.73
CA THR A 409 20.99 3.73 17.44
C THR A 409 19.77 3.68 18.35
N GLU A 410 19.51 4.74 19.12
CA GLU A 410 18.35 4.81 20.00
C GLU A 410 17.04 4.74 19.22
N VAL A 411 16.94 5.46 18.08
CA VAL A 411 15.76 5.39 17.22
C VAL A 411 15.62 4.01 16.57
N ARG A 412 16.72 3.39 16.12
CA ARG A 412 16.73 2.02 15.56
C ARG A 412 16.10 1.01 16.53
N ASP A 413 16.39 1.13 17.81
CA ASP A 413 15.96 0.20 18.85
C ASP A 413 14.53 0.45 19.35
N LEU A 414 13.82 1.45 18.80
CA LEU A 414 12.41 1.71 19.12
C LEU A 414 11.50 0.56 18.64
N PRO A 415 10.65 0.01 19.52
CA PRO A 415 9.74 -1.08 19.14
C PRO A 415 8.59 -0.61 18.24
N ASP A 416 8.08 0.61 18.44
CA ASP A 416 6.99 1.16 17.63
C ASP A 416 7.51 1.62 16.27
N ARG A 417 7.07 0.93 15.21
CA ARG A 417 7.49 1.21 13.84
C ARG A 417 7.07 2.60 13.34
N ARG A 418 5.86 3.08 13.69
CA ARG A 418 5.35 4.36 13.20
C ARG A 418 6.11 5.50 13.85
N LEU A 419 6.37 5.40 15.16
CA LEU A 419 7.20 6.35 15.88
C LEU A 419 8.63 6.36 15.33
N ARG A 420 9.20 5.18 15.07
CA ARG A 420 10.56 5.06 14.52
C ARG A 420 10.70 5.73 13.16
N VAL A 421 9.79 5.45 12.23
CA VAL A 421 9.76 6.12 10.91
C VAL A 421 9.63 7.63 11.06
N ALA A 422 8.69 8.12 11.88
CA ALA A 422 8.49 9.55 12.10
C ALA A 422 9.74 10.22 12.68
N LYS A 423 10.41 9.58 13.65
CA LYS A 423 11.67 10.08 14.23
C LYS A 423 12.80 10.07 13.22
N PHE A 424 12.98 8.99 12.45
CA PHE A 424 13.98 8.95 11.40
C PHE A 424 13.76 10.02 10.33
N ARG A 425 12.52 10.21 9.86
CA ARG A 425 12.18 11.29 8.93
C ARG A 425 12.51 12.66 9.51
N ALA A 426 12.15 12.92 10.77
CA ALA A 426 12.46 14.19 11.43
C ALA A 426 13.97 14.43 11.57
N ILE A 427 14.76 13.38 11.84
CA ILE A 427 16.23 13.44 11.87
C ILE A 427 16.76 13.77 10.47
N ALA A 428 16.33 13.03 9.45
CA ALA A 428 16.74 13.19 8.07
C ALA A 428 16.47 14.63 7.56
N GLU A 429 15.26 15.15 7.77
CA GLU A 429 14.90 16.52 7.41
C GLU A 429 15.71 17.56 8.20
N THR A 430 15.98 17.33 9.49
CA THR A 430 16.76 18.26 10.32
C THR A 430 18.21 18.32 9.89
N LEU A 431 18.83 17.16 9.62
CA LEU A 431 20.18 17.08 9.09
C LEU A 431 20.25 17.73 7.72
N ALA A 432 19.32 17.43 6.81
CA ALA A 432 19.28 18.01 5.48
C ALA A 432 19.21 19.55 5.53
N ARG A 433 18.34 20.12 6.38
CA ARG A 433 18.26 21.58 6.60
C ARG A 433 19.55 22.18 7.17
N LYS A 434 20.20 21.50 8.12
CA LYS A 434 21.46 21.98 8.72
C LYS A 434 22.64 21.88 7.76
N LEU A 435 22.61 20.93 6.84
CA LEU A 435 23.62 20.73 5.81
C LEU A 435 23.43 21.67 4.62
N ASP A 436 22.20 22.05 4.31
CA ASP A 436 21.85 23.01 3.26
C ASP A 436 22.24 24.45 3.64
N THR A 437 23.54 24.73 3.59
CA THR A 437 24.09 26.08 3.77
C THR A 437 23.75 27.01 2.60
N GLY A 438 23.37 26.46 1.45
CA GLY A 438 22.98 27.20 0.26
C GLY A 438 21.53 27.66 0.23
N GLY A 439 20.66 27.13 1.10
CA GLY A 439 19.22 27.39 1.11
C GLY A 439 18.45 26.73 -0.04
N ALA A 440 18.98 25.69 -0.67
CA ALA A 440 18.34 24.94 -1.76
C ALA A 440 17.00 24.30 -1.36
N LEU A 441 16.88 23.87 -0.11
CA LEU A 441 15.72 23.20 0.47
C LEU A 441 14.74 24.20 1.12
N SER A 442 15.05 25.50 1.10
CA SER A 442 14.15 26.54 1.57
C SER A 442 13.12 26.89 0.48
N ALA A 443 11.84 26.97 0.85
CA ALA A 443 10.73 27.24 -0.07
C ALA A 443 10.77 28.65 -0.70
N ASP A 444 11.60 29.55 -0.17
CA ASP A 444 11.61 30.99 -0.48
C ASP A 444 12.81 31.44 -1.34
N ARG A 445 13.46 30.54 -2.09
CA ARG A 445 14.65 30.94 -2.83
C ARG A 445 14.33 31.65 -4.15
N ALA A 446 14.57 32.96 -4.19
CA ALA A 446 14.87 33.66 -5.44
C ALA A 446 16.24 33.20 -5.97
N PRO A 447 16.41 33.01 -7.29
CA PRO A 447 17.69 32.57 -7.86
C PRO A 447 18.81 33.49 -7.38
N ALA A 448 19.91 32.90 -6.91
CA ALA A 448 21.08 33.67 -6.54
C ALA A 448 21.59 34.42 -7.77
N THR A 449 21.54 35.74 -7.76
CA THR A 449 22.19 36.59 -8.76
C THR A 449 23.68 36.54 -8.49
N GLY A 450 24.41 35.72 -9.23
CA GLY A 450 25.88 35.74 -9.28
C GLY A 450 26.35 37.05 -9.89
N GLY A 451 26.71 38.01 -9.04
CA GLY A 451 27.40 39.23 -9.42
C GLY A 451 28.65 39.37 -8.54
N GLY A 452 29.78 38.89 -9.04
CA GLY A 452 31.10 39.14 -8.47
C GLY A 452 32.06 39.53 -9.58
N GLU A 453 32.71 40.68 -9.43
CA GLU A 453 33.73 41.18 -10.36
C GLU A 453 34.91 40.19 -10.51
N GLU A 454 35.37 40.04 -11.76
CA GLU A 454 36.55 39.26 -12.14
C GLU A 454 37.86 39.93 -11.68
N PRO A 455 38.78 39.22 -11.00
CA PRO A 455 40.19 39.63 -10.95
C PRO A 455 40.97 39.01 -12.12
N GLU A 456 41.69 39.84 -12.86
CA GLU A 456 42.69 39.43 -13.86
C GLU A 456 43.98 38.98 -13.15
N ASP A 457 44.24 37.67 -13.08
CA ASP A 457 45.58 37.15 -12.81
C ASP A 457 45.92 35.98 -13.74
N ALA A 458 47.11 36.01 -14.34
CA ALA A 458 47.53 35.05 -15.37
C ALA A 458 47.81 33.65 -14.80
N PRO A 459 47.42 32.56 -15.50
CA PRO A 459 47.61 31.20 -15.03
C PRO A 459 49.09 30.84 -14.88
N ARG A 460 49.48 30.26 -13.74
CA ARG A 460 50.85 29.79 -13.49
C ARG A 460 50.92 28.28 -13.64
N LEU A 461 51.91 27.81 -14.41
CA LEU A 461 52.10 26.40 -14.75
C LEU A 461 53.25 25.78 -13.95
N PHE A 462 53.01 24.64 -13.30
CA PHE A 462 54.03 23.84 -12.61
C PHE A 462 53.98 22.38 -13.08
N THR A 463 55.11 21.69 -13.08
CA THR A 463 55.20 20.26 -13.45
C THR A 463 55.85 19.47 -12.32
N ALA A 464 55.18 18.40 -11.86
CA ALA A 464 55.77 17.45 -10.91
C ALA A 464 55.08 16.09 -11.04
N GLY A 465 55.85 14.99 -10.99
CA GLY A 465 55.29 13.63 -10.93
C GLY A 465 54.44 13.20 -12.14
N GLY A 466 54.66 13.78 -13.33
CA GLY A 466 53.88 13.47 -14.53
C GLY A 466 52.56 14.24 -14.66
N MET A 467 52.29 15.21 -13.77
CA MET A 467 51.12 16.09 -13.83
C MET A 467 51.54 17.56 -14.03
N TRP A 468 50.68 18.30 -14.72
CA TRP A 468 50.65 19.75 -14.86
C TRP A 468 49.72 20.35 -13.81
N LEU A 469 50.16 21.37 -13.08
CA LEU A 469 49.34 22.16 -12.18
C LEU A 469 49.14 23.55 -12.79
N VAL A 470 47.88 23.91 -13.02
CA VAL A 470 47.44 25.25 -13.40
C VAL A 470 46.85 25.93 -12.17
N SER A 471 47.39 27.08 -11.78
CA SER A 471 46.88 27.90 -10.67
C SER A 471 46.40 29.26 -11.18
N GLY A 472 45.20 29.67 -10.75
CA GLY A 472 44.57 30.97 -11.03
C GLY A 472 43.15 31.05 -10.46
N ASP A 473 42.63 32.26 -10.24
CA ASP A 473 41.29 32.52 -9.66
C ASP A 473 40.13 32.05 -10.56
N LYS A 474 40.42 31.72 -11.83
CA LYS A 474 39.48 31.12 -12.80
C LYS A 474 39.12 29.65 -12.51
N VAL A 475 39.66 29.03 -11.47
CA VAL A 475 39.29 27.67 -11.01
C VAL A 475 38.32 27.75 -9.82
N ARG A 476 37.27 28.57 -9.96
CA ARG A 476 36.06 28.41 -9.14
C ARG A 476 35.09 27.56 -9.93
N ALA A 477 34.73 26.39 -9.40
CA ALA A 477 33.52 25.73 -9.85
C ALA A 477 32.35 26.63 -9.42
N GLU A 478 31.67 27.26 -10.38
CA GLU A 478 30.40 27.90 -10.07
C GLU A 478 29.43 26.82 -9.59
N ALA A 479 28.65 27.11 -8.54
CA ALA A 479 27.62 26.19 -8.09
C ALA A 479 26.59 26.08 -9.23
N PRO A 480 26.31 24.86 -9.76
CA PRO A 480 25.46 24.74 -10.93
C PRO A 480 24.09 25.36 -10.70
N ALA A 481 23.55 26.01 -11.73
CA ALA A 481 22.25 26.72 -11.74
C ALA A 481 21.01 25.86 -11.39
N PHE A 482 21.19 24.57 -11.07
CA PHE A 482 20.14 23.62 -10.72
C PHE A 482 19.39 23.97 -9.41
N LEU A 483 19.96 24.82 -8.55
CA LEU A 483 19.32 25.31 -7.32
C LEU A 483 17.94 25.99 -7.55
N GLY A 484 17.56 26.28 -8.80
CA GLY A 484 16.25 26.81 -9.19
C GLY A 484 15.13 25.80 -9.46
N ARG A 485 15.35 24.47 -9.41
CA ARG A 485 14.30 23.45 -9.71
C ARG A 485 14.38 22.22 -8.79
N MET A 486 14.38 22.41 -7.47
CA MET A 486 14.27 21.28 -6.54
C MET A 486 12.91 20.57 -6.69
N PRO A 487 12.86 19.23 -6.66
CA PRO A 487 11.62 18.47 -6.74
C PRO A 487 10.75 18.69 -5.50
N ASN A 488 9.44 18.44 -5.60
CA ASN A 488 8.55 18.58 -4.45
C ASN A 488 8.88 17.56 -3.36
N LEU A 489 9.35 18.05 -2.20
CA LEU A 489 9.73 17.23 -1.05
C LEU A 489 8.63 17.13 0.02
N THR A 490 7.48 17.81 -0.12
CA THR A 490 6.41 17.86 0.89
C THR A 490 5.46 16.66 0.84
N VAL A 491 5.90 15.55 0.26
CA VAL A 491 5.10 14.34 0.10
C VAL A 491 5.01 13.60 1.44
N GLY A 492 3.78 13.31 1.88
CA GLY A 492 3.49 12.57 3.12
C GLY A 492 2.38 11.54 2.92
N THR A 493 2.10 10.75 3.96
CA THR A 493 1.03 9.72 3.91
C THR A 493 -0.32 10.24 3.45
N ASP A 494 -0.70 11.48 3.81
CA ASP A 494 -1.97 12.10 3.42
C ASP A 494 -2.09 12.30 1.90
N THR A 495 -0.97 12.55 1.21
CA THR A 495 -0.94 12.62 -0.26
C THR A 495 -1.43 11.30 -0.85
N VAL A 496 -0.94 10.17 -0.36
CA VAL A 496 -1.34 8.83 -0.84
C VAL A 496 -2.77 8.48 -0.41
N ARG A 497 -3.13 8.77 0.85
CA ARG A 497 -4.50 8.52 1.36
C ARG A 497 -5.56 9.22 0.51
N SER A 498 -5.29 10.44 0.05
CA SER A 498 -6.22 11.21 -0.80
C SER A 498 -6.45 10.59 -2.19
N MET A 499 -5.55 9.72 -2.64
CA MET A 499 -5.63 9.04 -3.95
C MET A 499 -6.36 7.69 -3.87
N VAL A 500 -6.67 7.17 -2.67
CA VAL A 500 -7.30 5.86 -2.50
C VAL A 500 -8.72 5.87 -3.08
N PRO A 501 -9.03 5.03 -4.09
CA PRO A 501 -10.34 4.98 -4.69
C PRO A 501 -11.35 4.21 -3.82
N ILE A 502 -12.63 4.57 -3.94
CA ILE A 502 -13.73 3.89 -3.23
C ILE A 502 -14.18 2.67 -4.04
N SER A 503 -14.31 1.50 -3.41
CA SER A 503 -14.91 0.30 -4.01
C SER A 503 -16.43 0.44 -4.12
N LEU A 504 -17.01 0.08 -5.27
CA LEU A 504 -18.46 0.05 -5.52
C LEU A 504 -18.93 -1.42 -5.69
N PRO A 505 -19.97 -1.87 -4.96
CA PRO A 505 -20.42 -3.26 -5.05
C PRO A 505 -20.85 -3.66 -6.47
N GLY A 506 -20.26 -4.73 -7.01
CA GLY A 506 -20.67 -5.36 -8.28
C GLY A 506 -20.12 -4.71 -9.56
N VAL A 507 -19.09 -3.85 -9.46
CA VAL A 507 -18.49 -3.11 -10.60
C VAL A 507 -17.10 -3.65 -10.99
N GLY A 508 -16.77 -4.91 -10.66
CA GLY A 508 -15.49 -5.49 -11.03
C GLY A 508 -15.59 -6.99 -11.30
N ASP A 509 -14.77 -7.47 -12.23
CA ASP A 509 -14.64 -8.88 -12.58
C ASP A 509 -13.41 -9.51 -11.91
N LEU A 510 -13.67 -10.54 -11.10
CA LEU A 510 -12.66 -11.38 -10.46
C LEU A 510 -12.82 -12.80 -11.00
N SER A 511 -11.69 -13.40 -11.39
CA SER A 511 -11.68 -14.78 -11.84
C SER A 511 -10.61 -15.61 -11.14
N LEU A 512 -10.95 -16.88 -10.88
CA LEU A 512 -9.96 -17.91 -10.58
C LEU A 512 -9.37 -18.38 -11.90
N ALA A 513 -8.17 -17.88 -12.20
CA ALA A 513 -7.46 -18.20 -13.42
C ALA A 513 -6.62 -19.47 -13.20
N GLY A 514 -7.17 -20.61 -13.61
CA GLY A 514 -6.48 -21.92 -13.64
C GLY A 514 -6.14 -22.42 -15.04
N LEU A 515 -5.95 -21.50 -16.00
CA LEU A 515 -5.83 -21.71 -17.46
C LEU A 515 -7.16 -21.95 -18.19
N THR A 516 -7.92 -20.89 -18.47
CA THR A 516 -8.72 -20.92 -19.70
C THR A 516 -7.78 -20.67 -20.88
N ARG A 517 -8.09 -21.21 -22.06
CA ARG A 517 -7.37 -20.87 -23.31
C ARG A 517 -7.25 -19.35 -23.49
N PHE A 518 -8.21 -18.59 -22.98
CA PHE A 518 -8.24 -17.13 -23.03
C PHE A 518 -7.14 -16.47 -22.19
N THR A 519 -6.90 -16.91 -20.95
CA THR A 519 -5.82 -16.34 -20.11
C THR A 519 -4.41 -16.74 -20.58
N GLN A 520 -4.26 -17.90 -21.23
CA GLN A 520 -2.99 -18.32 -21.86
C GLN A 520 -2.73 -17.68 -23.23
N LEU A 521 -3.76 -17.52 -24.07
CA LEU A 521 -3.60 -17.01 -25.43
C LEU A 521 -3.61 -15.48 -25.50
N ASN A 522 -4.01 -14.79 -24.43
CA ASN A 522 -3.82 -13.35 -24.34
C ASN A 522 -2.32 -13.06 -24.16
N ARG A 523 -1.64 -12.71 -25.26
CA ARG A 523 -0.21 -12.32 -25.26
C ARG A 523 0.12 -11.20 -24.28
N PHE A 524 -0.87 -10.38 -23.93
CA PHE A 524 -0.71 -9.34 -22.91
C PHE A 524 -0.56 -9.95 -21.51
N ASN A 525 -1.26 -11.04 -21.20
CA ASN A 525 -1.17 -11.72 -19.92
C ASN A 525 0.04 -12.66 -19.84
N SER A 526 0.43 -13.26 -20.97
CA SER A 526 1.61 -14.13 -21.04
C SER A 526 2.87 -13.37 -20.64
N GLN A 527 3.00 -12.08 -20.98
CA GLN A 527 4.15 -11.26 -20.62
C GLN A 527 4.38 -11.12 -19.09
N PHE A 528 3.32 -11.18 -18.28
CA PHE A 528 3.40 -11.08 -16.81
C PHE A 528 3.70 -12.42 -16.16
N LEU A 529 3.30 -13.50 -16.85
CA LEU A 529 3.48 -14.85 -16.38
C LEU A 529 4.80 -15.39 -16.91
N GLU A 530 5.05 -15.44 -18.22
CA GLU A 530 6.24 -15.96 -18.94
C GLU A 530 7.58 -15.44 -18.42
N ASP A 531 7.74 -14.15 -18.15
CA ASP A 531 9.03 -13.63 -17.63
C ASP A 531 9.25 -13.95 -16.14
N VAL A 532 8.18 -14.20 -15.39
CA VAL A 532 8.24 -14.80 -14.05
C VAL A 532 8.36 -16.33 -14.18
N VAL A 533 7.80 -16.90 -15.26
CA VAL A 533 7.71 -18.31 -15.71
C VAL A 533 8.95 -18.67 -16.54
N GLY A 534 10.05 -18.68 -15.81
CA GLY A 534 11.40 -18.98 -16.31
C GLY A 534 12.42 -18.90 -15.19
N THR A 535 12.00 -18.40 -14.03
CA THR A 535 12.70 -18.44 -12.76
C THR A 535 12.11 -19.53 -11.86
N THR A 536 12.81 -19.84 -10.78
CA THR A 536 12.40 -20.85 -9.77
C THR A 536 10.99 -20.64 -9.21
N ALA A 537 10.38 -19.46 -9.36
CA ALA A 537 9.02 -19.17 -8.88
C ALA A 537 7.98 -20.10 -9.55
N ARG A 538 8.03 -20.28 -10.87
CA ARG A 538 7.10 -21.20 -11.56
C ARG A 538 7.26 -22.63 -11.11
N GLU A 539 8.50 -23.08 -11.04
CA GLU A 539 8.80 -24.43 -10.58
C GLU A 539 8.31 -24.65 -9.14
N HIS A 540 8.48 -23.64 -8.28
CA HIS A 540 7.95 -23.65 -6.91
C HIS A 540 6.43 -23.78 -6.89
N ILE A 541 5.70 -22.96 -7.66
CA ILE A 541 4.22 -23.04 -7.72
C ILE A 541 3.76 -24.40 -8.26
N PHE A 542 4.40 -24.92 -9.32
CA PHE A 542 4.04 -26.22 -9.88
C PHE A 542 4.19 -27.34 -8.86
N ARG A 543 5.28 -27.32 -8.09
CA ARG A 543 5.54 -28.29 -7.02
C ARG A 543 4.56 -28.11 -5.87
N THR A 544 4.34 -26.89 -5.42
CA THR A 544 3.48 -26.57 -4.28
C THR A 544 2.01 -26.85 -4.54
N GLN A 545 1.50 -26.51 -5.72
CA GLN A 545 0.11 -26.79 -6.10
C GLN A 545 -0.08 -28.21 -6.68
N GLY A 546 1.01 -28.96 -6.91
CA GLY A 546 0.94 -30.33 -7.43
C GLY A 546 0.38 -30.44 -8.86
N THR A 547 0.44 -29.36 -9.64
CA THR A 547 -0.14 -29.28 -10.98
C THR A 547 0.75 -28.46 -11.91
N ILE A 548 0.81 -28.86 -13.19
CA ILE A 548 1.43 -28.06 -14.26
C ILE A 548 0.57 -26.86 -14.69
N ASN A 549 -0.67 -26.81 -14.19
CA ASN A 549 -1.68 -25.82 -14.47
C ASN A 549 -2.05 -25.07 -13.17
N PRO A 550 -1.18 -24.19 -12.67
CA PRO A 550 -1.41 -23.53 -11.39
C PRO A 550 -2.57 -22.54 -11.45
N THR A 551 -3.22 -22.40 -10.30
CA THR A 551 -4.33 -21.48 -10.06
C THR A 551 -3.80 -20.15 -9.52
N PHE A 552 -4.38 -19.08 -10.03
CA PHE A 552 -4.12 -17.69 -9.65
C PHE A 552 -5.44 -16.96 -9.41
N ILE A 553 -5.40 -15.91 -8.58
CA ILE A 553 -6.49 -14.92 -8.52
C ILE A 553 -6.16 -13.82 -9.52
N TYR A 554 -7.08 -13.53 -10.44
CA TYR A 554 -6.92 -12.48 -11.44
C TYR A 554 -8.03 -11.44 -11.29
N LEU A 555 -7.63 -10.18 -11.16
CA LEU A 555 -8.52 -9.02 -11.12
C LEU A 555 -8.54 -8.39 -12.50
N SER A 556 -9.65 -8.49 -13.22
CA SER A 556 -9.75 -8.04 -14.61
C SER A 556 -9.91 -6.50 -14.68
N ASP A 557 -10.92 -5.97 -13.99
CA ASP A 557 -11.28 -4.56 -14.00
C ASP A 557 -11.99 -4.15 -12.70
N GLY A 558 -11.98 -2.85 -12.38
CA GLY A 558 -12.69 -2.29 -11.23
C GLY A 558 -11.80 -2.06 -10.02
N VAL A 559 -12.41 -1.77 -8.86
CA VAL A 559 -11.70 -1.52 -7.59
C VAL A 559 -12.08 -2.61 -6.59
N PHE A 560 -11.06 -3.29 -6.06
CA PHE A 560 -11.22 -4.38 -5.11
C PHE A 560 -10.57 -4.03 -3.78
N THR A 561 -11.26 -4.33 -2.69
CA THR A 561 -10.71 -4.43 -1.34
C THR A 561 -10.40 -5.88 -1.00
N ALA A 562 -9.67 -6.13 0.09
CA ALA A 562 -9.48 -7.50 0.57
C ALA A 562 -10.79 -8.19 0.98
N HIS A 563 -11.77 -7.41 1.42
CA HIS A 563 -13.12 -7.91 1.68
C HIS A 563 -13.77 -8.43 0.38
N ASP A 564 -13.67 -7.66 -0.70
CA ASP A 564 -14.22 -8.04 -2.01
C ASP A 564 -13.57 -9.32 -2.56
N LEU A 565 -12.25 -9.48 -2.35
CA LEU A 565 -11.53 -10.71 -2.73
C LEU A 565 -12.11 -11.94 -2.02
N VAL A 566 -12.24 -11.90 -0.69
CA VAL A 566 -12.73 -13.04 0.08
C VAL A 566 -14.20 -13.33 -0.20
N HIS A 567 -15.04 -12.31 -0.35
CA HIS A 567 -16.44 -12.51 -0.69
C HIS A 567 -16.59 -13.18 -2.06
N SER A 568 -15.82 -12.75 -3.05
CA SER A 568 -15.89 -13.29 -4.42
C SER A 568 -15.35 -14.71 -4.52
N ILE A 569 -14.29 -15.04 -3.78
CA ILE A 569 -13.68 -16.40 -3.75
C ILE A 569 -14.50 -17.34 -2.85
N GLY A 570 -15.04 -16.87 -1.73
CA GLY A 570 -15.88 -17.67 -0.85
C GLY A 570 -17.14 -18.18 -1.56
N ALA A 571 -17.70 -17.39 -2.50
CA ALA A 571 -18.82 -17.79 -3.33
C ALA A 571 -18.50 -18.93 -4.32
N THR A 572 -17.22 -19.23 -4.61
CA THR A 572 -16.82 -20.34 -5.50
C THR A 572 -16.57 -21.66 -4.74
N GLY A 573 -16.56 -21.66 -3.41
CA GLY A 573 -16.29 -22.84 -2.58
C GLY A 573 -14.80 -23.07 -2.26
N ASP A 574 -13.91 -22.16 -2.66
CA ASP A 574 -12.45 -22.32 -2.58
C ASP A 574 -11.81 -21.58 -1.38
N GLY A 575 -12.38 -21.76 -0.17
CA GLY A 575 -11.92 -21.12 1.06
C GLY A 575 -10.47 -21.44 1.49
N GLN A 576 -9.76 -22.31 0.75
CA GLN A 576 -8.35 -22.61 0.97
C GLN A 576 -7.38 -21.61 0.31
N LEU A 577 -7.85 -20.79 -0.63
CA LEU A 577 -7.02 -19.84 -1.40
C LEU A 577 -6.69 -18.57 -0.61
N VAL A 578 -7.63 -18.13 0.23
CA VAL A 578 -7.44 -17.02 1.17
C VAL A 578 -8.00 -17.44 2.52
N ARG A 579 -7.13 -17.58 3.53
CA ARG A 579 -7.56 -17.84 4.91
C ARG A 579 -7.89 -16.52 5.61
N ARG A 580 -9.00 -16.49 6.35
CA ARG A 580 -9.45 -15.32 7.11
C ARG A 580 -9.64 -15.68 8.58
N ASN A 581 -8.67 -15.31 9.41
CA ASN A 581 -8.71 -15.48 10.87
C ASN A 581 -8.47 -14.12 11.55
N GLY A 582 -9.25 -13.09 11.21
CA GLY A 582 -8.99 -11.69 11.61
C GLY A 582 -7.83 -11.01 10.87
N ILE A 583 -7.01 -11.80 10.17
CA ILE A 583 -5.95 -11.40 9.23
C ILE A 583 -6.19 -12.18 7.92
N TYR A 584 -5.79 -11.59 6.79
CA TYR A 584 -5.90 -12.24 5.48
C TYR A 584 -4.58 -12.90 5.10
N THR A 585 -4.60 -14.22 4.88
CA THR A 585 -3.47 -14.98 4.34
C THR A 585 -3.79 -15.49 2.94
N LEU A 586 -3.15 -14.91 1.95
CA LEU A 586 -3.21 -15.34 0.56
C LEU A 586 -2.29 -16.55 0.34
N ARG A 587 -2.83 -17.63 -0.24
CA ARG A 587 -2.15 -18.92 -0.44
C ARG A 587 -1.98 -19.30 -1.91
N VAL A 588 -2.35 -18.41 -2.82
CA VAL A 588 -2.09 -18.53 -4.26
C VAL A 588 -1.62 -17.19 -4.79
N PRO A 589 -0.97 -17.12 -5.96
CA PRO A 589 -0.55 -15.83 -6.46
C PRO A 589 -1.74 -15.00 -6.95
N LEU A 590 -1.62 -13.68 -6.80
CA LEU A 590 -2.64 -12.71 -7.17
C LEU A 590 -2.08 -11.77 -8.24
N VAL A 591 -2.86 -11.54 -9.29
CA VAL A 591 -2.52 -10.67 -10.42
C VAL A 591 -3.57 -9.57 -10.53
N ILE A 592 -3.11 -8.32 -10.50
CA ILE A 592 -3.93 -7.13 -10.72
C ILE A 592 -3.81 -6.76 -12.20
N GLY A 593 -4.89 -6.89 -12.96
CA GLY A 593 -4.93 -6.50 -14.37
C GLY A 593 -4.84 -4.98 -14.57
N PRO A 594 -4.59 -4.51 -15.81
CA PRO A 594 -4.35 -3.08 -16.11
C PRO A 594 -5.48 -2.15 -15.70
N ASP A 595 -6.72 -2.61 -15.86
CA ASP A 595 -7.92 -1.83 -15.57
C ASP A 595 -8.43 -2.07 -14.13
N ALA A 596 -7.72 -2.90 -13.36
CA ALA A 596 -8.05 -3.22 -11.99
C ALA A 596 -7.24 -2.40 -10.98
N THR A 597 -7.83 -2.18 -9.82
CA THR A 597 -7.22 -1.55 -8.67
C THR A 597 -7.41 -2.44 -7.45
N LEU A 598 -6.33 -2.78 -6.75
CA LEU A 598 -6.41 -3.45 -5.45
C LEU A 598 -6.08 -2.46 -4.33
N VAL A 599 -6.93 -2.41 -3.32
CA VAL A 599 -6.74 -1.61 -2.10
C VAL A 599 -6.60 -2.54 -0.90
N LEU A 600 -5.41 -2.51 -0.29
CA LEU A 600 -5.10 -3.16 0.97
C LEU A 600 -4.99 -2.07 2.05
N SER A 601 -6.01 -1.98 2.90
CA SER A 601 -6.15 -0.91 3.87
C SER A 601 -6.06 -1.41 5.32
N GLY A 602 -5.45 -0.61 6.18
CA GLY A 602 -5.46 -0.82 7.64
C GLY A 602 -6.86 -0.74 8.26
N GLN A 603 -7.83 -0.14 7.55
CA GLN A 603 -9.25 -0.16 7.93
C GLN A 603 -9.89 -1.53 7.70
N ASP A 604 -9.36 -2.32 6.75
CA ASP A 604 -9.87 -3.66 6.43
C ASP A 604 -9.16 -4.72 7.28
N SER A 605 -7.83 -4.65 7.36
CA SER A 605 -7.02 -5.58 8.13
C SER A 605 -5.70 -4.96 8.58
N PRO A 606 -5.22 -5.27 9.79
CA PRO A 606 -3.90 -4.83 10.24
C PRO A 606 -2.76 -5.48 9.43
N GLU A 607 -2.98 -6.67 8.86
CA GLU A 607 -1.97 -7.44 8.12
C GLU A 607 -2.57 -8.18 6.91
N PHE A 608 -1.75 -8.31 5.87
CA PHE A 608 -1.95 -9.12 4.69
C PHE A 608 -0.72 -10.02 4.51
N ARG A 609 -0.92 -11.32 4.63
CA ARG A 609 0.13 -12.33 4.59
C ARG A 609 0.12 -13.03 3.24
N LEU A 610 1.28 -13.17 2.63
CA LEU A 610 1.51 -13.99 1.45
C LEU A 610 2.20 -15.27 1.92
N SER A 611 1.59 -16.43 1.72
CA SER A 611 2.17 -17.70 2.16
C SER A 611 3.36 -18.10 1.28
N ALA A 612 4.54 -18.24 1.90
CA ALA A 612 5.73 -18.78 1.27
C ALA A 612 5.57 -20.28 0.95
N ASP A 613 4.93 -21.02 1.86
CA ASP A 613 4.68 -22.46 1.72
C ASP A 613 3.76 -22.77 0.56
N ALA A 614 2.70 -21.99 0.41
CA ALA A 614 1.71 -22.14 -0.64
C ALA A 614 2.10 -21.44 -1.97
N GLY A 615 3.25 -20.76 -1.99
CA GLY A 615 3.80 -20.15 -3.20
C GLY A 615 3.08 -18.88 -3.64
N ALA A 616 2.51 -18.11 -2.71
CA ALA A 616 1.83 -16.86 -3.00
C ALA A 616 2.82 -15.73 -3.34
N PHE A 617 2.43 -14.85 -4.25
CA PHE A 617 3.10 -13.60 -4.60
C PHE A 617 2.10 -12.68 -5.28
N LEU A 618 2.48 -11.41 -5.48
CA LEU A 618 1.62 -10.39 -6.04
C LEU A 618 2.23 -9.80 -7.31
N ILE A 619 1.45 -9.76 -8.39
CA ILE A 619 1.80 -9.12 -9.64
C ILE A 619 0.86 -7.93 -9.85
N ASN A 620 1.41 -6.75 -10.14
CA ASN A 620 0.65 -5.55 -10.40
C ASN A 620 0.85 -5.07 -11.85
N ALA A 621 -0.20 -5.09 -12.65
CA ALA A 621 -0.25 -4.44 -13.97
C ALA A 621 -1.19 -3.22 -14.00
N GLY A 622 -2.03 -3.05 -12.98
CA GLY A 622 -2.94 -1.92 -12.82
C GLY A 622 -2.52 -1.02 -11.67
N ARG A 623 -3.41 -0.82 -10.69
CA ARG A 623 -3.14 0.04 -9.53
C ARG A 623 -3.15 -0.75 -8.23
N LEU A 624 -2.16 -0.51 -7.39
CA LEU A 624 -2.09 -1.11 -6.05
C LEU A 624 -1.95 -0.02 -4.98
N PHE A 625 -2.79 -0.10 -3.96
CA PHE A 625 -2.69 0.71 -2.75
C PHE A 625 -2.43 -0.19 -1.55
N VAL A 626 -1.35 0.06 -0.80
CA VAL A 626 -1.05 -0.58 0.49
C VAL A 626 -0.93 0.52 1.53
N VAL A 627 -2.00 0.78 2.28
CA VAL A 627 -2.11 1.98 3.11
C VAL A 627 -2.42 1.61 4.56
N ASP A 628 -1.60 2.11 5.48
CA ASP A 628 -1.77 1.97 6.95
C ASP A 628 -1.86 0.51 7.47
N THR A 629 -1.43 -0.46 6.67
CA THR A 629 -1.47 -1.92 6.96
C THR A 629 -0.07 -2.55 6.92
N ALA A 630 0.01 -3.88 6.85
CA ALA A 630 1.24 -4.63 6.59
C ALA A 630 1.07 -5.63 5.44
N LEU A 631 2.06 -5.75 4.55
CA LEU A 631 2.16 -6.78 3.52
C LEU A 631 3.39 -7.65 3.80
N LEU A 632 3.17 -8.91 4.17
CA LEU A 632 4.19 -9.76 4.78
C LEU A 632 4.39 -11.05 3.97
N GLY A 633 5.64 -11.43 3.71
CA GLY A 633 5.97 -12.81 3.38
C GLY A 633 5.89 -13.68 4.63
N TRP A 634 5.08 -14.73 4.62
CA TRP A 634 4.73 -15.52 5.79
C TRP A 634 5.11 -17.00 5.62
N ASP A 635 5.77 -17.56 6.61
CA ASP A 635 6.04 -18.99 6.72
C ASP A 635 4.95 -19.58 7.63
N GLU A 636 4.01 -20.32 7.04
CA GLU A 636 2.86 -20.90 7.73
C GLU A 636 3.28 -22.04 8.67
N GLN A 637 4.43 -22.69 8.42
CA GLN A 637 4.91 -23.78 9.27
C GLN A 637 5.45 -23.28 10.61
N THR A 638 6.14 -22.14 10.57
CA THR A 638 6.73 -21.50 11.76
C THR A 638 5.87 -20.40 12.35
N ASP A 639 4.76 -20.06 11.68
CA ASP A 639 3.87 -18.94 11.97
C ASP A 639 4.62 -17.63 12.24
N ALA A 640 5.54 -17.30 11.32
CA ALA A 640 6.37 -16.11 11.41
C ALA A 640 6.60 -15.49 10.02
N ILE A 641 7.13 -14.27 9.98
CA ILE A 641 7.58 -13.70 8.72
C ILE A 641 8.74 -14.55 8.15
N ALA A 642 8.75 -14.75 6.84
CA ALA A 642 9.72 -15.60 6.13
C ALA A 642 11.12 -14.93 6.04
N ARG A 643 11.79 -14.74 7.18
CA ARG A 643 13.10 -14.04 7.22
C ARG A 643 14.14 -14.79 6.39
N ALA A 644 15.02 -14.04 5.74
CA ALA A 644 16.20 -14.58 5.08
C ALA A 644 17.48 -13.85 5.50
N THR A 645 18.56 -14.60 5.49
CA THR A 645 19.94 -14.12 5.49
C THR A 645 20.55 -14.24 4.09
N TYR A 646 21.75 -13.69 3.91
CA TYR A 646 22.50 -13.83 2.67
C TYR A 646 22.77 -15.29 2.25
N ASP A 647 22.87 -16.21 3.22
CA ASP A 647 23.11 -17.63 2.95
C ASP A 647 21.84 -18.31 2.43
N THR A 648 20.68 -17.97 3.02
CA THR A 648 19.37 -18.53 2.65
C THR A 648 18.70 -17.83 1.46
N LYS A 649 19.38 -16.88 0.81
CA LYS A 649 18.82 -15.99 -0.21
C LYS A 649 18.18 -16.69 -1.42
N HIS A 650 18.44 -17.97 -1.65
CA HIS A 650 17.87 -18.74 -2.76
C HIS A 650 16.54 -19.40 -2.42
N LYS A 651 16.15 -19.47 -1.13
CA LYS A 651 14.85 -20.01 -0.71
C LYS A 651 13.74 -19.12 -1.26
N PHE A 652 12.72 -19.73 -1.87
CA PHE A 652 11.55 -19.00 -2.33
C PHE A 652 10.97 -18.17 -1.18
N ARG A 653 10.67 -16.91 -1.50
CA ARG A 653 9.87 -16.03 -0.66
C ARG A 653 8.86 -15.30 -1.53
N PRO A 654 7.65 -15.04 -1.01
CA PRO A 654 6.69 -14.18 -1.68
C PRO A 654 7.31 -12.86 -2.11
N PHE A 655 6.83 -12.28 -3.20
CA PHE A 655 7.36 -11.05 -3.75
C PHE A 655 6.26 -10.20 -4.38
N LEU A 656 6.60 -8.96 -4.71
CA LEU A 656 5.76 -8.04 -5.45
C LEU A 656 6.49 -7.57 -6.71
N THR A 657 5.87 -7.78 -7.87
CA THR A 657 6.38 -7.28 -9.15
C THR A 657 5.33 -6.40 -9.81
N ALA A 658 5.68 -5.14 -10.05
CA ALA A 658 4.88 -4.14 -10.75
C ALA A 658 5.41 -3.94 -12.18
N TRP A 659 4.57 -4.12 -13.19
CA TRP A 659 4.95 -4.12 -14.61
C TRP A 659 4.66 -2.79 -15.31
N SER A 660 5.07 -2.65 -16.59
CA SER A 660 4.68 -1.51 -17.44
C SER A 660 3.18 -1.20 -17.35
N GLY A 661 2.83 0.08 -17.29
CA GLY A 661 1.47 0.60 -17.13
C GLY A 661 0.98 0.64 -15.68
N SER A 662 1.67 -0.04 -14.76
CA SER A 662 1.23 -0.09 -13.36
C SER A 662 1.57 1.17 -12.56
N GLN A 663 0.75 1.42 -11.54
CA GLN A 663 1.02 2.39 -10.48
C GLN A 663 0.92 1.70 -9.13
N THR A 664 1.91 1.92 -8.25
CA THR A 664 1.90 1.35 -6.89
C THR A 664 2.08 2.44 -5.85
N TYR A 665 1.20 2.47 -4.86
CA TYR A 665 1.19 3.44 -3.78
C TYR A 665 1.25 2.71 -2.43
N ILE A 666 2.32 2.94 -1.68
CA ILE A 666 2.51 2.35 -0.34
C ILE A 666 2.72 3.49 0.65
N ALA A 667 1.86 3.58 1.67
CA ALA A 667 1.91 4.68 2.64
C ALA A 667 1.60 4.25 4.07
N GLY A 668 2.41 4.68 5.04
CA GLY A 668 2.22 4.33 6.46
C GLY A 668 2.25 2.81 6.72
N ALA A 669 2.83 2.04 5.80
CA ALA A 669 2.70 0.59 5.76
C ALA A 669 3.97 -0.12 6.26
N ARG A 670 3.88 -1.43 6.47
CA ARG A 670 5.05 -2.32 6.69
C ARG A 670 5.07 -3.36 5.60
N VAL A 671 6.16 -3.41 4.85
CA VAL A 671 6.43 -4.48 3.88
C VAL A 671 7.59 -5.29 4.42
N ALA A 672 7.42 -6.60 4.59
CA ALA A 672 8.47 -7.41 5.22
C ALA A 672 8.64 -8.79 4.59
N ALA A 673 9.88 -9.27 4.65
CA ALA A 673 10.27 -10.64 4.29
C ALA A 673 9.90 -11.05 2.84
N LEU A 674 9.95 -10.10 1.91
CA LEU A 674 9.66 -10.35 0.49
C LEU A 674 10.94 -10.57 -0.34
N GLY A 675 10.81 -11.40 -1.36
CA GLY A 675 11.76 -11.57 -2.44
C GLY A 675 12.97 -12.44 -2.15
N TYR A 676 13.62 -12.93 -3.19
CA TYR A 676 14.76 -13.84 -3.08
C TYR A 676 15.63 -13.73 -4.33
N SER A 677 16.73 -14.49 -4.38
CA SER A 677 17.72 -14.46 -5.45
C SER A 677 17.21 -15.15 -6.72
N ALA A 678 16.19 -14.57 -7.36
CA ALA A 678 15.63 -14.97 -8.64
C ALA A 678 15.19 -13.73 -9.43
N GLY A 679 15.32 -13.79 -10.77
CA GLY A 679 14.98 -12.68 -11.66
C GLY A 679 13.56 -12.16 -11.43
N LYS A 680 13.41 -10.83 -11.37
CA LYS A 680 12.15 -10.09 -11.12
C LYS A 680 11.45 -10.37 -9.77
N SER A 681 11.95 -11.31 -8.98
CA SER A 681 11.42 -11.72 -7.67
C SER A 681 12.24 -11.16 -6.50
N TYR A 682 12.91 -10.02 -6.68
CA TYR A 682 13.88 -9.50 -5.71
C TYR A 682 13.27 -8.95 -4.41
N GLY A 683 11.97 -8.71 -4.37
CA GLY A 683 11.27 -8.18 -3.19
C GLY A 683 10.17 -7.26 -3.65
N LEU A 684 10.48 -5.98 -3.72
CA LEU A 684 9.64 -4.96 -4.33
C LEU A 684 10.26 -4.53 -5.66
N THR A 685 9.75 -5.07 -6.76
CA THR A 685 10.30 -4.88 -8.11
C THR A 685 9.36 -4.04 -8.96
N PHE A 686 9.87 -2.98 -9.59
CA PHE A 686 9.20 -2.21 -10.64
C PHE A 686 9.93 -2.44 -11.97
N SER A 687 9.30 -3.09 -12.92
CA SER A 687 9.97 -3.46 -14.17
C SER A 687 9.12 -3.08 -15.37
N SER A 688 9.73 -2.44 -16.37
CA SER A 688 9.15 -2.49 -17.70
C SER A 688 9.04 -3.93 -18.20
N GLY A 689 8.04 -4.18 -19.06
CA GLY A 689 7.65 -5.50 -19.58
C GLY A 689 8.78 -6.26 -20.30
N PRO A 690 8.53 -7.52 -20.71
CA PRO A 690 9.57 -8.45 -21.12
C PRO A 690 10.52 -7.95 -22.19
N LYS A 691 11.80 -8.36 -22.08
CA LYS A 691 12.85 -8.07 -23.06
C LYS A 691 12.49 -8.56 -24.48
N ASP A 692 11.68 -9.61 -24.56
CA ASP A 692 11.33 -10.32 -25.80
C ASP A 692 10.07 -9.77 -26.49
N ASN A 693 9.32 -8.88 -25.83
CA ASN A 693 8.12 -8.26 -26.38
C ASN A 693 8.23 -6.73 -26.48
N LYS A 694 9.31 -6.28 -27.13
CA LYS A 694 9.65 -4.85 -27.33
C LYS A 694 8.53 -4.01 -27.96
N ILE A 695 7.62 -4.62 -28.71
CA ILE A 695 6.51 -3.92 -29.37
C ILE A 695 5.41 -3.52 -28.36
N VAL A 696 5.12 -4.38 -27.38
CA VAL A 696 4.11 -4.08 -26.34
C VAL A 696 4.71 -3.20 -25.25
N SER A 697 5.95 -3.47 -24.83
CA SER A 697 6.64 -2.65 -23.82
C SER A 697 6.96 -1.23 -24.31
N ALA A 698 7.16 -1.01 -25.61
CA ALA A 698 7.33 0.34 -26.17
C ALA A 698 6.06 1.21 -26.12
N ASN A 699 4.87 0.59 -26.02
CA ASN A 699 3.59 1.30 -26.08
C ASN A 699 2.94 1.52 -24.70
N LEU A 700 3.46 0.90 -23.64
CA LEU A 700 2.98 1.10 -22.28
C LEU A 700 3.91 2.06 -21.53
N PRO A 701 3.36 2.95 -20.68
CA PRO A 701 4.17 3.73 -19.77
C PRO A 701 5.07 2.84 -18.90
N ARG A 702 6.28 3.32 -18.59
CA ARG A 702 7.15 2.70 -17.60
C ARG A 702 6.44 2.67 -16.22
N PRO A 703 6.71 1.66 -15.38
CA PRO A 703 6.08 1.58 -14.06
C PRO A 703 6.45 2.80 -13.20
N GLY A 704 5.46 3.29 -12.44
CA GLY A 704 5.59 4.45 -11.55
C GLY A 704 4.89 4.22 -10.20
N GLY A 705 5.01 5.19 -9.28
CA GLY A 705 4.37 5.07 -7.97
C GLY A 705 5.01 5.90 -6.85
N MET A 706 4.44 5.75 -5.65
CA MET A 706 4.88 6.47 -4.45
C MET A 706 5.02 5.52 -3.26
N LEU A 707 6.16 5.61 -2.57
CA LEU A 707 6.52 4.85 -1.37
C LEU A 707 6.79 5.87 -0.26
N VAL A 708 5.90 5.97 0.73
CA VAL A 708 5.90 7.11 1.66
C VAL A 708 5.76 6.66 3.11
N ASP A 709 6.63 7.16 3.99
CA ASP A 709 6.59 6.96 5.45
C ASP A 709 6.31 5.50 5.87
N SER A 710 6.94 4.55 5.18
CA SER A 710 6.72 3.11 5.34
C SER A 710 8.00 2.40 5.81
N VAL A 711 7.85 1.18 6.31
CA VAL A 711 8.97 0.31 6.70
C VAL A 711 9.12 -0.84 5.71
N PHE A 712 10.33 -1.05 5.21
CA PHE A 712 10.74 -2.18 4.38
C PHE A 712 11.74 -3.01 5.16
N GLU A 713 11.33 -4.20 5.61
CA GLU A 713 12.09 -5.02 6.56
C GLU A 713 12.48 -6.37 5.96
N ASN A 714 13.79 -6.64 5.90
CA ASN A 714 14.32 -7.95 5.49
C ASN A 714 13.88 -8.42 4.09
N LEU A 715 13.62 -7.48 3.19
CA LEU A 715 13.47 -7.80 1.77
C LEU A 715 14.82 -8.28 1.20
N TYR A 716 14.79 -9.08 0.12
CA TYR A 716 16.05 -9.47 -0.52
C TYR A 716 16.76 -8.23 -1.08
N TYR A 717 16.10 -7.52 -2.00
CA TYR A 717 16.34 -6.11 -2.31
C TYR A 717 15.15 -5.32 -1.76
N GLY A 718 15.41 -4.26 -0.98
CA GLY A 718 14.36 -3.42 -0.40
C GLY A 718 13.49 -2.74 -1.46
N TYR A 719 14.11 -2.35 -2.56
CA TYR A 719 13.49 -1.69 -3.69
C TYR A 719 14.34 -1.95 -4.93
N TYR A 720 13.72 -2.33 -6.05
CA TYR A 720 14.41 -2.54 -7.32
C TYR A 720 13.62 -1.95 -8.47
N THR A 721 14.30 -1.28 -9.40
CA THR A 721 13.70 -0.82 -10.67
C THR A 721 14.40 -1.38 -11.89
N TYR A 722 13.66 -1.52 -12.97
CA TYR A 722 14.16 -1.76 -14.32
C TYR A 722 13.32 -0.90 -15.25
N GLU A 723 13.93 0.11 -15.87
CA GLU A 723 13.24 1.07 -16.73
C GLU A 723 11.96 1.60 -16.07
N ALA A 724 12.06 2.08 -14.83
CA ALA A 724 10.99 2.78 -14.14
C ALA A 724 11.21 4.29 -14.21
N ASP A 725 10.13 5.05 -14.25
CA ASP A 725 10.18 6.50 -14.37
C ASP A 725 9.40 7.15 -13.22
N ASP A 726 9.88 8.31 -12.77
CA ASP A 726 9.14 9.23 -11.88
C ASP A 726 8.69 8.59 -10.53
N MET A 727 9.43 7.59 -10.05
CA MET A 727 9.19 6.97 -8.74
C MET A 727 9.51 7.95 -7.61
N VAL A 728 8.60 8.04 -6.63
CA VAL A 728 8.77 8.88 -5.43
C VAL A 728 8.92 8.02 -4.19
N VAL A 729 10.08 8.05 -3.55
CA VAL A 729 10.43 7.27 -2.36
C VAL A 729 10.82 8.23 -1.24
N VAL A 730 9.88 8.52 -0.34
CA VAL A 730 10.06 9.60 0.66
C VAL A 730 9.80 9.15 2.10
N GLY A 731 10.74 9.44 3.00
CA GLY A 731 10.52 9.27 4.44
C GLY A 731 10.47 7.81 4.93
N ASN A 732 10.95 6.86 4.13
CA ASN A 732 10.84 5.44 4.46
C ASN A 732 12.02 4.93 5.31
N GLU A 733 11.79 3.86 6.06
CA GLU A 733 12.84 3.08 6.72
C GLU A 733 13.08 1.78 5.93
N PHE A 734 14.26 1.61 5.35
CA PHE A 734 14.75 0.34 4.81
C PHE A 734 15.71 -0.28 5.81
N ARG A 735 15.32 -1.43 6.39
CA ARG A 735 16.06 -2.08 7.47
C ARG A 735 16.34 -3.54 7.18
N ASP A 736 17.56 -3.95 7.51
CA ASP A 736 17.97 -5.36 7.53
C ASP A 736 17.81 -6.09 6.17
N SER A 737 17.86 -5.34 5.06
CA SER A 737 17.80 -5.87 3.69
C SER A 737 18.91 -6.89 3.47
N VAL A 738 18.64 -7.95 2.71
CA VAL A 738 19.61 -9.05 2.55
C VAL A 738 20.80 -8.62 1.69
N VAL A 739 20.58 -7.85 0.63
CA VAL A 739 21.65 -7.40 -0.27
C VAL A 739 21.70 -5.89 -0.43
N TYR A 740 20.58 -5.25 -0.76
CA TYR A 740 20.49 -3.81 -1.00
C TYR A 740 19.27 -3.20 -0.32
N GLY A 741 19.41 -1.98 0.22
CA GLY A 741 18.28 -1.17 0.65
C GLY A 741 17.49 -0.65 -0.57
N LEU A 742 18.08 0.31 -1.28
CA LEU A 742 17.58 0.86 -2.54
C LEU A 742 18.46 0.42 -3.70
N ASP A 743 17.88 -0.18 -4.75
CA ASP A 743 18.57 -0.62 -5.96
C ASP A 743 17.87 -0.16 -7.25
N PRO A 744 17.79 1.16 -7.53
CA PRO A 744 17.49 1.64 -8.86
C PRO A 744 18.39 1.02 -9.92
N HIS A 745 17.79 0.42 -10.93
CA HIS A 745 18.54 -0.28 -11.95
C HIS A 745 18.07 0.03 -13.38
N ASP A 746 18.97 -0.20 -14.33
CA ASP A 746 18.68 -0.39 -15.76
C ASP A 746 17.82 0.72 -16.38
N ARG A 747 18.43 1.86 -16.74
CA ARG A 747 17.80 2.93 -17.55
C ARG A 747 16.54 3.54 -16.92
N SER A 748 16.37 3.38 -15.61
CA SER A 748 15.36 4.09 -14.83
C SER A 748 15.69 5.59 -14.79
N ASN A 749 14.67 6.45 -14.78
CA ASN A 749 14.88 7.89 -14.94
C ASN A 749 14.00 8.73 -14.00
N ARG A 750 14.48 9.92 -13.63
CA ARG A 750 13.74 10.93 -12.84
C ARG A 750 13.22 10.41 -11.51
N LEU A 751 14.01 9.60 -10.82
CA LEU A 751 13.63 9.03 -9.53
C LEU A 751 13.88 10.05 -8.41
N LEU A 752 12.92 10.22 -7.52
CA LEU A 752 13.05 11.02 -6.31
C LEU A 752 13.17 10.12 -5.08
N MET A 753 14.29 10.20 -4.39
CA MET A 753 14.54 9.47 -3.15
C MET A 753 14.92 10.45 -2.05
N ALA A 754 13.98 10.80 -1.17
CA ALA A 754 14.20 11.84 -0.17
C ALA A 754 13.90 11.41 1.26
N PHE A 755 14.75 11.85 2.20
CA PHE A 755 14.54 11.65 3.65
C PHE A 755 14.33 10.20 4.09
N ASN A 756 14.81 9.23 3.30
CA ASN A 756 14.76 7.83 3.69
C ASN A 756 15.92 7.49 4.64
N THR A 757 15.70 6.49 5.48
CA THR A 757 16.72 5.93 6.35
C THR A 757 17.03 4.49 5.95
N LEU A 758 18.30 4.22 5.61
CA LEU A 758 18.78 2.95 5.06
C LEU A 758 19.81 2.35 6.02
N HIS A 759 19.49 1.24 6.67
CA HIS A 759 20.40 0.68 7.67
C HIS A 759 20.35 -0.85 7.82
N GLY A 760 21.46 -1.40 8.32
CA GLY A 760 21.57 -2.82 8.62
C GLY A 760 21.59 -3.72 7.37
N THR A 761 21.85 -3.18 6.18
CA THR A 761 21.93 -4.00 4.96
C THR A 761 23.03 -5.06 5.12
N GLN A 762 22.65 -6.33 5.01
CA GLN A 762 23.47 -7.45 5.49
C GLN A 762 24.72 -7.72 4.64
N LYS A 763 24.65 -7.47 3.32
CA LYS A 763 25.75 -7.82 2.41
C LYS A 763 26.39 -6.65 1.67
N LYS A 764 25.59 -5.78 1.06
CA LYS A 764 26.10 -4.69 0.21
C LYS A 764 25.53 -3.35 0.67
N HIS A 765 25.05 -2.54 -0.27
CA HIS A 765 24.93 -1.10 -0.11
C HIS A 765 23.59 -0.68 0.49
N GLY A 766 23.59 0.46 1.21
CA GLY A 766 22.35 1.11 1.62
C GLY A 766 21.54 1.55 0.40
N ALA A 767 22.16 2.31 -0.51
CA ALA A 767 21.61 2.64 -1.82
C ALA A 767 22.63 2.38 -2.93
N ILE A 768 22.18 1.87 -4.08
CA ILE A 768 22.97 1.71 -5.30
C ILE A 768 22.12 2.07 -6.52
N PHE A 769 22.65 2.93 -7.37
CA PHE A 769 22.06 3.30 -8.66
C PHE A 769 22.94 2.68 -9.72
N SER A 770 22.40 1.71 -10.47
CA SER A 770 23.22 0.84 -11.32
C SER A 770 22.67 0.74 -12.72
N ARG A 771 23.57 0.82 -13.69
CA ARG A 771 23.29 0.69 -15.12
C ARG A 771 22.34 1.77 -15.64
N ASP A 772 22.95 2.89 -15.99
CA ASP A 772 22.31 3.93 -16.78
C ASP A 772 21.10 4.57 -16.08
N VAL A 773 21.10 4.65 -14.75
CA VAL A 773 20.06 5.39 -14.02
C VAL A 773 20.36 6.88 -14.13
N ARG A 774 19.39 7.67 -14.59
CA ARG A 774 19.60 9.08 -14.96
C ARG A 774 18.67 10.05 -14.26
N ASP A 775 19.06 11.33 -14.29
CA ASP A 775 18.29 12.50 -13.88
C ASP A 775 17.57 12.35 -12.53
N SER A 776 18.18 11.58 -11.61
CA SER A 776 17.55 11.20 -10.35
C SER A 776 18.17 11.95 -9.18
N ALA A 777 17.40 12.08 -8.09
CA ALA A 777 17.78 12.86 -6.94
C ALA A 777 17.69 12.05 -5.64
N LEU A 778 18.80 11.97 -4.91
CA LEU A 778 18.89 11.49 -3.54
C LEU A 778 19.07 12.71 -2.63
N ILE A 779 18.04 13.05 -1.86
CA ILE A 779 18.00 14.29 -1.07
C ILE A 779 17.76 13.98 0.41
N GLY A 780 18.70 14.38 1.28
CA GLY A 780 18.47 14.33 2.72
C GLY A 780 18.31 12.94 3.32
N ASN A 781 18.75 11.87 2.64
CA ASN A 781 18.67 10.51 3.16
C ASN A 781 19.72 10.25 4.24
N VAL A 782 19.46 9.30 5.15
CA VAL A 782 20.40 8.84 6.17
C VAL A 782 20.75 7.38 5.90
N SER A 783 22.00 7.08 5.55
CA SER A 783 22.49 5.73 5.25
C SER A 783 23.58 5.33 6.23
N PHE A 784 23.32 4.34 7.09
CA PHE A 784 24.25 3.96 8.15
C PHE A 784 24.29 2.45 8.46
N ASP A 785 25.40 1.99 9.05
CA ASP A 785 25.60 0.59 9.47
C ASP A 785 25.30 -0.46 8.36
N ASN A 786 25.58 -0.13 7.09
CA ASN A 786 25.47 -1.09 5.99
C ASN A 786 26.78 -1.86 5.78
N ALA A 787 26.69 -3.13 5.37
CA ALA A 787 27.86 -3.98 5.13
C ALA A 787 28.72 -3.54 3.93
N GLY A 788 28.12 -2.85 2.97
CA GLY A 788 28.78 -2.19 1.83
C GLY A 788 28.93 -0.68 2.03
N SER A 789 29.04 0.05 0.93
CA SER A 789 28.97 1.52 0.94
C SER A 789 27.60 2.05 1.37
N GLY A 790 27.56 3.27 1.90
CA GLY A 790 26.31 3.95 2.22
C GLY A 790 25.48 4.27 0.97
N ILE A 791 26.10 4.92 -0.02
CA ILE A 791 25.50 5.29 -1.30
C ILE A 791 26.46 4.94 -2.43
N MET A 792 25.97 4.37 -3.52
CA MET A 792 26.77 4.01 -4.69
C MET A 792 26.11 4.44 -6.01
N MET A 793 26.90 5.00 -6.91
CA MET A 793 26.60 5.21 -8.33
C MET A 793 27.45 4.22 -9.13
N ASP A 794 26.83 3.36 -9.93
CA ASP A 794 27.48 2.30 -10.69
C ASP A 794 27.03 2.30 -12.16
N ARG A 795 27.93 1.85 -13.04
CA ARG A 795 27.68 1.55 -14.46
C ARG A 795 26.90 2.66 -15.19
N ARG A 796 27.55 3.80 -15.43
CA ARG A 796 27.03 4.89 -16.27
C ARG A 796 25.77 5.55 -15.73
N SER A 797 25.59 5.56 -14.41
CA SER A 797 24.47 6.28 -13.79
C SER A 797 24.81 7.78 -13.74
N THR A 798 24.23 8.56 -14.65
CA THR A 798 24.65 9.93 -14.98
C THR A 798 23.62 10.98 -14.59
N ALA A 799 24.04 12.25 -14.48
CA ALA A 799 23.17 13.39 -14.18
C ALA A 799 22.38 13.23 -12.85
N ASN A 800 22.93 12.47 -11.90
CA ASN A 800 22.30 12.24 -10.62
C ASN A 800 22.77 13.25 -9.57
N LEU A 801 21.81 13.70 -8.75
CA LEU A 801 22.03 14.62 -7.64
C LEU A 801 22.06 13.84 -6.32
N ILE A 802 23.16 13.95 -5.57
CA ILE A 802 23.29 13.46 -4.20
C ILE A 802 23.47 14.67 -3.29
N TYR A 803 22.37 15.11 -2.68
CA TYR A 803 22.29 16.39 -1.98
C TYR A 803 21.91 16.24 -0.50
N ALA A 804 22.66 16.87 0.40
CA ALA A 804 22.33 16.95 1.83
C ALA A 804 22.12 15.59 2.54
N ASN A 805 22.67 14.50 1.99
CA ASN A 805 22.56 13.18 2.59
C ASN A 805 23.56 13.00 3.73
N THR A 806 23.25 12.10 4.65
CA THR A 806 24.15 11.65 5.72
C THR A 806 24.52 10.19 5.48
N SER A 807 25.80 9.92 5.20
CA SER A 807 26.34 8.57 5.03
C SER A 807 27.37 8.29 6.11
N ILE A 808 27.01 7.51 7.13
CA ILE A 808 27.79 7.38 8.37
C ILE A 808 27.97 5.93 8.82
N ALA A 809 29.15 5.57 9.33
CA ALA A 809 29.41 4.26 9.96
C ALA A 809 29.15 3.03 9.07
N ASN A 810 29.17 3.18 7.75
CA ASN A 810 29.09 2.03 6.84
C ASN A 810 30.41 1.26 6.87
N VAL A 811 30.36 -0.06 6.67
CA VAL A 811 31.54 -0.94 6.75
C VAL A 811 32.54 -0.65 5.64
N GLN A 812 32.08 -0.25 4.45
CA GLN A 812 32.95 0.14 3.33
C GLN A 812 33.06 1.68 3.21
N ASP A 813 32.88 2.21 2.00
CA ASP A 813 33.03 3.63 1.71
C ASP A 813 31.75 4.40 2.09
N GLY A 814 31.83 5.71 2.27
CA GLY A 814 30.62 6.51 2.47
C GLY A 814 29.82 6.61 1.17
N ILE A 815 30.39 7.27 0.17
CA ILE A 815 29.82 7.42 -1.17
C ILE A 815 30.80 6.83 -2.20
N THR A 816 30.29 6.03 -3.12
CA THR A 816 31.07 5.41 -4.19
C THR A 816 30.53 5.83 -5.56
N VAL A 817 31.41 6.18 -6.50
CA VAL A 817 31.05 6.55 -7.88
C VAL A 817 31.95 5.77 -8.84
N TYR A 818 31.41 4.72 -9.44
CA TYR A 818 32.11 3.80 -10.33
C TYR A 818 31.52 3.85 -11.74
N GLU A 819 32.39 4.10 -12.72
CA GLU A 819 32.04 4.20 -14.14
C GLU A 819 30.82 5.10 -14.43
N SER A 820 30.61 6.15 -13.62
CA SER A 820 29.37 6.95 -13.57
C SER A 820 29.71 8.44 -13.59
N PRO A 821 29.76 9.06 -14.79
CA PRO A 821 30.15 10.46 -14.93
C PRO A 821 28.99 11.42 -14.66
N CYS A 822 29.28 12.74 -14.63
CA CYS A 822 28.28 13.79 -14.46
C CYS A 822 27.41 13.63 -13.18
N VAL A 823 28.05 13.35 -12.04
CA VAL A 823 27.37 13.21 -10.73
C VAL A 823 27.68 14.42 -9.87
N LEU A 824 26.65 15.00 -9.25
CA LEU A 824 26.78 16.08 -8.27
C LEU A 824 26.65 15.52 -6.85
N LEU A 825 27.71 15.67 -6.05
CA LEU A 825 27.78 15.34 -4.64
C LEU A 825 27.87 16.65 -3.86
N ALA A 826 26.75 17.15 -3.33
CA ALA A 826 26.71 18.45 -2.68
C ALA A 826 26.12 18.44 -1.25
N ALA A 827 26.72 19.21 -0.36
CA ALA A 827 26.25 19.42 1.01
C ALA A 827 26.07 18.13 1.84
N ASN A 828 26.73 17.02 1.51
CA ASN A 828 26.56 15.77 2.24
C ASN A 828 27.43 15.71 3.51
N LEU A 829 26.96 15.01 4.54
CA LEU A 829 27.78 14.53 5.65
C LEU A 829 28.23 13.10 5.36
N VAL A 830 29.53 12.87 5.25
CA VAL A 830 30.14 11.57 4.99
C VAL A 830 31.15 11.25 6.06
N ALA A 831 30.74 10.45 7.06
CA ALA A 831 31.51 10.34 8.29
C ALA A 831 31.73 8.91 8.80
N LYS A 832 32.86 8.68 9.48
CA LYS A 832 33.11 7.44 10.24
C LYS A 832 32.95 6.13 9.44
N ASN A 833 33.06 6.17 8.11
CA ASN A 833 32.94 4.96 7.29
C ASN A 833 34.24 4.14 7.38
N GLY A 834 34.11 2.82 7.20
CA GLY A 834 35.18 1.85 7.39
C GLY A 834 36.28 1.92 6.33
N ARG A 835 36.06 2.67 5.24
CA ARG A 835 37.01 2.94 4.16
C ARG A 835 37.02 4.43 3.81
N SER A 836 37.01 4.80 2.53
CA SER A 836 37.10 6.18 2.07
C SER A 836 35.78 6.92 2.32
N GLY A 837 35.84 8.24 2.47
CA GLY A 837 34.63 9.07 2.53
C GLY A 837 33.90 9.02 1.19
N VAL A 838 34.48 9.65 0.18
CA VAL A 838 34.02 9.62 -1.20
C VAL A 838 35.06 8.90 -2.05
N LYS A 839 34.63 7.89 -2.81
CA LYS A 839 35.50 7.09 -3.66
C LYS A 839 35.04 7.11 -5.11
N ILE A 840 35.93 7.45 -6.02
CA ILE A 840 35.64 7.65 -7.45
C ILE A 840 36.56 6.75 -8.28
N ARG A 841 35.96 5.96 -9.18
CA ARG A 841 36.68 5.13 -10.16
C ARG A 841 36.10 5.34 -11.55
N ASN A 842 36.97 5.51 -12.54
CA ASN A 842 36.65 5.55 -13.97
C ASN A 842 35.45 6.46 -14.30
N SER A 843 35.37 7.59 -13.60
CA SER A 843 34.25 8.53 -13.70
C SER A 843 34.79 9.94 -13.89
N TRP A 844 34.21 10.71 -14.81
CA TRP A 844 34.59 12.09 -15.10
C TRP A 844 33.45 13.06 -14.82
N SER A 845 33.75 14.36 -14.74
CA SER A 845 32.77 15.41 -14.43
C SER A 845 32.00 15.13 -13.14
N VAL A 846 32.68 14.61 -12.12
CA VAL A 846 32.13 14.45 -10.77
C VAL A 846 32.44 15.71 -9.97
N LEU A 847 31.40 16.39 -9.49
CA LEU A 847 31.53 17.59 -8.65
C LEU A 847 31.24 17.23 -7.18
N ILE A 848 32.21 17.50 -6.31
CA ILE A 848 32.14 17.30 -4.87
C ILE A 848 32.17 18.68 -4.21
N ASP A 849 31.01 19.22 -3.87
CA ASP A 849 30.87 20.61 -3.41
C ASP A 849 30.30 20.75 -2.00
N GLY A 850 30.94 21.54 -1.16
CA GLY A 850 30.39 21.92 0.16
C GLY A 850 30.12 20.75 1.11
N ASN A 851 30.75 19.59 0.94
CA ASN A 851 30.51 18.41 1.76
C ASN A 851 31.32 18.45 3.06
N ARG A 852 30.79 17.81 4.10
CA ARG A 852 31.48 17.51 5.35
C ARG A 852 31.94 16.06 5.33
N ILE A 853 33.24 15.84 5.25
CA ILE A 853 33.83 14.50 5.09
C ILE A 853 34.75 14.23 6.28
N GLU A 854 34.30 13.44 7.24
CA GLU A 854 34.86 13.46 8.59
C GLU A 854 35.16 12.06 9.16
N HIS A 855 36.35 11.84 9.68
CA HIS A 855 36.73 10.65 10.45
C HIS A 855 36.55 9.30 9.72
N ASN A 856 36.65 9.28 8.39
CA ASN A 856 36.66 8.02 7.63
C ASN A 856 38.02 7.32 7.78
N ARG A 857 38.02 5.97 7.80
CA ARG A 857 39.26 5.19 8.00
C ARG A 857 40.23 5.29 6.81
N GLY A 858 39.74 5.62 5.62
CA GLY A 858 40.52 5.89 4.42
C GLY A 858 40.67 7.39 4.13
N PRO A 859 41.09 7.76 2.92
CA PRO A 859 41.05 9.15 2.46
C PRO A 859 39.64 9.74 2.55
N GLY A 860 39.55 11.05 2.80
CA GLY A 860 38.28 11.76 2.72
C GLY A 860 37.72 11.70 1.30
N ILE A 861 38.52 12.08 0.31
CA ILE A 861 38.20 11.90 -1.12
C ILE A 861 39.30 11.05 -1.77
N GLU A 862 38.92 10.02 -2.52
CA GLU A 862 39.83 9.14 -3.24
C GLU A 862 39.36 8.98 -4.69
N GLY A 863 40.17 9.43 -5.65
CA GLY A 863 39.93 9.21 -7.07
C GLY A 863 41.01 8.34 -7.71
N TYR A 864 40.63 7.36 -8.51
CA TYR A 864 41.59 6.53 -9.24
C TYR A 864 41.08 6.05 -10.57
N ALA A 865 41.96 5.91 -11.56
CA ALA A 865 41.65 5.19 -12.79
C ALA A 865 42.14 3.75 -12.67
N SER A 866 41.38 2.82 -13.23
CA SER A 866 41.76 1.41 -13.27
C SER A 866 41.26 0.79 -14.56
N ASP A 867 42.14 0.06 -15.24
CA ASP A 867 41.66 -0.94 -16.19
C ASP A 867 40.98 -2.06 -15.39
N ILE A 868 39.69 -2.29 -15.67
CA ILE A 868 38.89 -3.34 -15.02
C ILE A 868 38.62 -4.51 -15.97
N SER A 869 39.23 -4.56 -17.16
CA SER A 869 39.04 -5.67 -18.10
C SER A 869 39.85 -6.91 -17.72
N ALA A 870 40.99 -6.75 -17.06
CA ALA A 870 41.89 -7.83 -16.66
C ALA A 870 41.80 -8.08 -15.14
N GLY A 871 40.94 -9.01 -14.72
CA GLY A 871 40.79 -9.47 -13.32
C GLY A 871 39.37 -9.98 -13.01
N ASP A 872 39.14 -10.49 -11.79
CA ASP A 872 37.85 -11.09 -11.37
C ASP A 872 36.62 -10.20 -11.65
N GLN A 873 36.80 -8.87 -11.58
CA GLN A 873 35.73 -7.91 -11.89
C GLN A 873 35.47 -7.76 -13.40
N GLY A 874 36.49 -7.93 -14.23
CA GLY A 874 36.39 -7.92 -15.69
C GLY A 874 35.82 -9.23 -16.23
N GLU A 875 36.15 -10.36 -15.61
CA GLU A 875 35.58 -11.67 -15.95
C GLU A 875 34.06 -11.74 -15.73
N LEU A 876 33.55 -10.99 -14.75
CA LEU A 876 32.13 -10.94 -14.40
C LEU A 876 31.36 -9.77 -15.05
N ARG A 877 32.06 -8.88 -15.77
CA ARG A 877 31.45 -7.70 -16.38
C ARG A 877 31.20 -7.93 -17.87
N ASP A 878 29.97 -7.72 -18.28
CA ASP A 878 29.64 -7.64 -19.70
C ASP A 878 30.09 -6.26 -20.23
N LEU A 879 31.18 -6.23 -21.01
CA LEU A 879 31.74 -5.00 -21.55
C LEU A 879 30.95 -4.44 -22.75
N GLU A 880 30.08 -5.25 -23.36
CA GLU A 880 29.14 -4.78 -24.39
C GLU A 880 27.97 -4.04 -23.73
N GLU A 881 27.40 -4.60 -22.67
CA GLU A 881 26.31 -3.96 -21.92
C GLU A 881 26.79 -2.80 -21.04
N ASP A 882 27.90 -3.00 -20.34
CA ASP A 882 28.47 -2.10 -19.34
C ASP A 882 29.90 -1.65 -19.71
N PRO A 883 30.11 -0.92 -20.82
CA PRO A 883 31.43 -0.40 -21.17
C PRO A 883 31.96 0.56 -20.10
N PHE A 884 33.27 0.76 -20.10
CA PHE A 884 33.93 1.74 -19.25
C PHE A 884 35.10 2.40 -19.99
N LEU A 885 35.49 3.58 -19.51
CA LEU A 885 36.74 4.23 -19.90
C LEU A 885 37.59 4.35 -18.63
N PRO A 886 38.88 3.95 -18.65
CA PRO A 886 39.77 4.07 -17.49
C PRO A 886 40.23 5.53 -17.30
N VAL A 887 39.26 6.44 -17.14
CA VAL A 887 39.46 7.88 -17.01
C VAL A 887 38.76 8.34 -15.75
N THR A 888 39.49 9.00 -14.87
CA THR A 888 38.93 9.60 -13.65
C THR A 888 39.22 11.09 -13.61
N ALA A 889 38.16 11.90 -13.56
CA ALA A 889 38.28 13.35 -13.45
C ALA A 889 37.21 13.91 -12.49
N PHE A 890 37.63 14.70 -11.50
CA PHE A 890 36.70 15.27 -10.52
C PHE A 890 37.13 16.64 -10.02
N SER A 891 36.16 17.40 -9.54
CA SER A 891 36.37 18.69 -8.88
C SER A 891 35.92 18.61 -7.42
N ALA A 892 36.77 19.02 -6.49
CA ALA A 892 36.45 19.15 -5.08
C ALA A 892 36.49 20.62 -4.67
N ALA A 893 35.34 21.19 -4.34
CA ALA A 893 35.16 22.59 -3.98
C ALA A 893 34.54 22.75 -2.60
N GLY A 894 35.04 23.68 -1.78
CA GLY A 894 34.37 24.10 -0.53
C GLY A 894 34.17 23.01 0.52
N ASN A 895 34.84 21.85 0.41
CA ASN A 895 34.60 20.73 1.31
C ASN A 895 35.35 20.91 2.63
N ARG A 896 34.75 20.42 3.72
CA ARG A 896 35.39 20.33 5.03
C ARG A 896 35.84 18.89 5.27
N LEU A 897 37.15 18.64 5.24
CA LEU A 897 37.76 17.33 5.43
C LEU A 897 38.43 17.25 6.81
N VAL A 898 37.85 16.48 7.73
CA VAL A 898 38.32 16.41 9.12
C VAL A 898 38.71 15.01 9.53
N GLY A 899 39.92 14.81 10.09
CA GLY A 899 40.26 13.56 10.78
C GLY A 899 40.23 12.27 9.95
N ASN A 900 40.26 12.35 8.62
CA ASN A 900 40.39 11.19 7.73
C ASN A 900 41.85 10.72 7.66
N ALA A 901 42.10 9.48 7.19
CA ALA A 901 43.47 8.96 7.07
C ALA A 901 44.33 9.71 6.04
N ALA A 902 43.69 10.34 5.05
CA ALA A 902 44.27 11.35 4.17
C ALA A 902 43.17 12.35 3.78
N GLY A 903 43.55 13.57 3.37
CA GLY A 903 42.58 14.55 2.87
C GLY A 903 42.02 14.13 1.51
N ILE A 904 42.78 14.38 0.45
CA ILE A 904 42.43 14.02 -0.93
C ILE A 904 43.54 13.17 -1.54
N ALA A 905 43.18 12.01 -2.08
CA ALA A 905 44.09 11.10 -2.76
C ALA A 905 43.69 10.94 -4.23
N ALA A 906 44.68 11.00 -5.13
CA ALA A 906 44.50 10.70 -6.54
C ALA A 906 45.51 9.63 -7.00
N ARG A 907 45.07 8.62 -7.76
CA ARG A 907 45.96 7.56 -8.29
C ARG A 907 45.61 7.24 -9.74
N GLY A 908 46.41 7.69 -10.68
CA GLY A 908 46.11 7.63 -12.11
C GLY A 908 44.91 8.49 -12.51
N ALA A 909 44.50 9.46 -11.69
CA ALA A 909 43.42 10.37 -12.07
C ALA A 909 43.90 11.30 -13.19
N SER A 910 43.08 11.46 -14.24
CA SER A 910 43.40 12.25 -15.43
C SER A 910 43.33 13.76 -15.15
N ALA A 911 42.41 14.18 -14.28
CA ALA A 911 42.30 15.56 -13.82
C ALA A 911 41.70 15.67 -12.41
N VAL A 912 42.22 16.57 -11.60
CA VAL A 912 41.69 16.91 -10.27
C VAL A 912 41.63 18.43 -10.13
N GLY A 913 40.43 18.98 -10.06
CA GLY A 913 40.16 20.39 -9.75
C GLY A 913 39.98 20.57 -8.25
N LEU A 914 40.67 21.53 -7.64
CA LEU A 914 40.60 21.81 -6.20
C LEU A 914 40.32 23.30 -5.98
N SER A 915 39.40 23.63 -5.07
CA SER A 915 39.16 25.01 -4.66
C SER A 915 38.54 25.09 -3.26
N GLY A 916 39.03 26.00 -2.40
CA GLY A 916 38.36 26.34 -1.14
C GLY A 916 38.13 25.20 -0.13
N ASN A 917 38.85 24.08 -0.22
CA ASN A 917 38.70 22.95 0.71
C ASN A 917 39.40 23.24 2.05
N VAL A 918 38.73 22.93 3.16
CA VAL A 918 39.23 23.12 4.52
C VAL A 918 39.64 21.77 5.11
N PHE A 919 40.89 21.67 5.57
CA PHE A 919 41.43 20.47 6.20
C PHE A 919 41.67 20.70 7.70
N ALA A 920 41.21 19.78 8.56
CA ALA A 920 41.42 19.87 10.01
C ALA A 920 41.65 18.52 10.68
N GLY A 921 42.40 18.49 11.79
CA GLY A 921 42.44 17.36 12.73
C GLY A 921 42.91 15.99 12.20
N GLY A 922 43.60 15.92 11.05
CA GLY A 922 44.13 14.68 10.48
C GLY A 922 45.57 14.39 10.91
N SER A 923 45.89 13.12 11.17
CA SER A 923 47.27 12.63 11.40
C SER A 923 47.99 12.22 10.11
N GLY A 924 47.29 12.20 8.98
CA GLY A 924 47.78 11.77 7.68
C GLY A 924 48.04 12.92 6.68
N SER A 925 48.39 12.55 5.44
CA SER A 925 48.74 13.54 4.40
C SER A 925 47.50 14.30 3.92
N ILE A 926 47.61 15.63 3.79
CA ILE A 926 46.54 16.48 3.21
C ILE A 926 46.25 16.06 1.76
N TYR A 927 47.32 15.82 0.99
CA TYR A 927 47.27 15.30 -0.37
C TYR A 927 48.09 14.02 -0.46
N ASP A 928 47.53 12.97 -1.07
CA ASP A 928 48.18 11.66 -1.21
C ASP A 928 48.11 11.11 -2.65
N GLY A 929 48.84 10.02 -2.91
CA GLY A 929 49.02 9.48 -4.25
C GLY A 929 49.78 10.44 -5.15
N ASP A 930 49.31 10.67 -6.38
CA ASP A 930 49.97 11.52 -7.37
C ASP A 930 50.02 12.99 -6.93
N LEU A 931 49.03 13.44 -6.14
CA LEU A 931 48.97 14.80 -5.59
C LEU A 931 50.06 15.05 -4.53
N LYS A 932 50.66 14.00 -3.97
CA LYS A 932 51.67 14.11 -2.91
C LYS A 932 52.89 14.90 -3.37
N ALA A 933 53.30 14.74 -4.63
CA ALA A 933 54.42 15.48 -5.22
C ALA A 933 54.10 16.98 -5.39
N MET A 934 52.82 17.32 -5.59
CA MET A 934 52.34 18.69 -5.81
C MET A 934 51.92 19.42 -4.53
N ARG A 935 51.96 18.73 -3.37
CA ARG A 935 51.40 19.23 -2.10
C ARG A 935 51.82 20.66 -1.73
N VAL A 936 53.10 21.01 -1.92
CA VAL A 936 53.63 22.33 -1.53
C VAL A 936 53.03 23.42 -2.40
N HIS A 937 52.86 23.15 -3.69
CA HIS A 937 52.24 24.07 -4.63
C HIS A 937 50.74 24.21 -4.36
N LEU A 938 50.04 23.09 -4.17
CA LEU A 938 48.61 23.08 -3.85
C LEU A 938 48.30 23.85 -2.55
N LEU A 939 49.12 23.68 -1.51
CA LEU A 939 48.98 24.43 -0.26
C LEU A 939 49.30 25.92 -0.41
N ARG A 940 50.30 26.27 -1.24
CA ARG A 940 50.70 27.67 -1.48
C ARG A 940 49.60 28.49 -2.16
N PHE A 941 48.76 27.86 -2.98
CA PHE A 941 47.64 28.50 -3.67
C PHE A 941 46.31 28.36 -2.92
N ALA A 942 46.34 28.21 -1.59
CA ALA A 942 45.15 28.03 -0.76
C ALA A 942 44.23 26.89 -1.23
N GLY A 943 44.79 25.88 -1.89
CA GLY A 943 44.04 24.77 -2.48
C GLY A 943 43.29 25.10 -3.77
N ALA A 944 43.47 26.28 -4.36
CA ALA A 944 42.92 26.67 -5.66
C ALA A 944 43.89 26.31 -6.81
N GLY A 945 43.54 25.29 -7.58
CA GLY A 945 44.33 24.85 -8.72
C GLY A 945 43.81 23.57 -9.35
N MET A 946 44.16 23.36 -10.61
CA MET A 946 43.83 22.17 -11.38
C MET A 946 45.10 21.36 -11.66
N ALA A 947 45.12 20.11 -11.23
CA ALA A 947 46.20 19.18 -11.53
C ALA A 947 45.73 18.18 -12.62
N SER A 948 46.45 18.07 -13.74
CA SER A 948 46.08 17.22 -14.88
C SER A 948 47.29 16.51 -15.47
N THR A 949 47.12 15.34 -16.09
CA THR A 949 48.18 14.65 -16.83
C THR A 949 48.41 15.20 -18.25
N ALA A 950 47.60 16.16 -18.73
CA ALA A 950 47.70 16.77 -20.07
C ALA A 950 48.18 18.24 -20.06
N LEU A 951 48.81 18.69 -21.16
CA LEU A 951 49.32 20.07 -21.35
C LEU A 951 48.16 21.10 -21.47
N PRO A 952 48.23 22.28 -20.83
CA PRO A 952 47.14 23.26 -20.88
C PRO A 952 46.92 23.91 -22.25
N SER A 953 47.90 23.87 -23.16
CA SER A 953 47.78 24.43 -24.52
C SER A 953 46.86 23.63 -25.45
N ASP A 954 46.50 22.41 -25.04
CA ASP A 954 45.49 21.57 -25.72
C ASP A 954 44.13 21.62 -25.00
N LEU A 955 44.00 22.45 -23.95
CA LEU A 955 42.74 22.77 -23.28
C LEU A 955 42.14 24.05 -23.90
N ASP A 956 41.96 24.07 -25.23
CA ASP A 956 41.06 25.04 -25.88
C ASP A 956 39.64 24.76 -25.37
N GLU A 957 39.18 25.57 -24.42
CA GLU A 957 37.87 25.51 -23.76
C GLU A 957 37.22 24.11 -23.59
N PRO A 958 37.79 23.18 -22.81
CA PRO A 958 36.97 22.23 -22.11
C PRO A 958 36.67 22.86 -20.75
N SER A 959 35.56 23.58 -20.65
CA SER A 959 34.93 23.78 -19.36
C SER A 959 34.76 22.39 -18.71
N LEU A 960 35.61 22.05 -17.73
CA LEU A 960 35.51 20.78 -16.99
C LEU A 960 34.14 20.63 -16.29
N VAL A 961 33.41 21.74 -16.22
CA VAL A 961 31.97 21.85 -16.02
C VAL A 961 31.46 22.85 -17.07
N ASP A 962 30.90 22.36 -18.18
CA ASP A 962 29.96 23.21 -18.91
C ASP A 962 28.64 23.12 -18.14
N ASP A 963 28.22 24.21 -17.50
CA ASP A 963 26.91 24.30 -16.84
C ASP A 963 25.75 23.96 -17.79
N ARG A 964 25.98 23.95 -19.11
CA ARG A 964 25.00 23.51 -20.13
C ARG A 964 24.75 21.99 -20.16
N HIS A 965 25.54 21.17 -19.46
CA HIS A 965 25.45 19.70 -19.55
C HIS A 965 24.72 19.02 -18.37
N PHE A 966 24.35 19.75 -17.32
CA PHE A 966 23.35 19.25 -16.37
C PHE A 966 21.99 19.23 -17.08
N GLY A 967 21.62 18.08 -17.64
CA GLY A 967 20.42 17.87 -18.45
C GLY A 967 20.66 17.64 -19.95
N ALA A 968 21.92 17.53 -20.40
CA ALA A 968 22.23 17.11 -21.77
C ALA A 968 22.20 15.57 -21.87
N ALA A 969 21.62 15.05 -22.95
CA ALA A 969 21.49 13.59 -23.19
C ALA A 969 22.83 12.85 -23.30
N ASP A 970 23.93 13.58 -23.55
CA ASP A 970 25.28 13.07 -23.67
C ASP A 970 26.21 13.80 -22.67
N CYS A 971 26.83 13.03 -21.77
CA CYS A 971 27.95 13.46 -20.92
C CYS A 971 29.25 13.00 -21.62
N PRO A 972 29.79 13.77 -22.59
CA PRO A 972 30.91 13.30 -23.40
C PRO A 972 32.15 13.07 -22.53
N PRO A 973 32.97 12.05 -22.84
CA PRO A 973 34.28 11.92 -22.21
C PRO A 973 35.13 13.16 -22.51
N PRO A 974 36.11 13.51 -21.66
CA PRO A 974 37.11 14.50 -22.02
C PRO A 974 37.75 14.10 -23.36
N GLY A 975 37.90 15.06 -24.27
CA GLY A 975 38.38 14.82 -25.64
C GLY A 975 39.73 14.07 -25.70
N PRO A 976 40.06 13.41 -26.82
CA PRO A 976 41.28 12.64 -26.95
C PRO A 976 42.51 13.53 -26.74
N VAL A 977 43.26 13.24 -25.68
CA VAL A 977 44.58 13.83 -25.42
C VAL A 977 45.51 13.42 -26.55
N ARG A 978 45.89 14.36 -27.42
CA ARG A 978 46.93 14.11 -28.41
C ARG A 978 48.27 13.93 -27.67
N PRO A 979 49.07 12.91 -27.98
CA PRO A 979 50.41 12.81 -27.45
C PRO A 979 51.20 14.03 -27.94
N ALA A 980 51.86 14.73 -27.00
CA ALA A 980 52.77 15.81 -27.33
C ALA A 980 53.85 15.30 -28.28
N SER A 981 53.92 15.90 -29.48
CA SER A 981 55.03 15.73 -30.43
C SER A 981 56.26 16.49 -29.99
#